data_AF-A0A817XGW1-F1
#
_entry.id   AF-A0A817XGW1-F1
#
_cell.length_a   1.000
_cell.length_b   1.000
_cell.length_c   1.000
_cell.angle_alpha   90.00
_cell.angle_beta   90.00
_cell.angle_gamma   90.00
#
_symmetry.space_group_name_H-M   'P 1'
#
loop_
_entity.id
_entity.type
_entity.pdbx_description
1 polymer ?
#
loop_
_entity_poly.entity_id
_entity_poly.type
_entity_poly.pdbx_seq_one_letter_code
_entity_poly.pdbx_strand_id
1 'polypeptide(L)'
;MIHSPVRMELADGPVEFRNYYKQIKHPFVIYADFESTLKKIHTTKPDPTDSYTINLQEHIPNSFCCYTKCDEMDEHSKLEIYEGSDSPKKFADYLISEIHRIYNLMKRNEDMIMTEQDKQNYKNAEICFVCEKPFTKENYKVRDHNHLTGQFRGAAHTKCNLKIRNPTYIPVFMHNLSRYDAHLFVKEFGFIDGKMNLIPQTDETYISFSQNIKVDSYEKDGIEKNITRELRFIDTFRFMPSSLQKLVSNLGTLKILSKYFSNEKHLNLLKRKGVYPYDWMDNIKKFNDKKLPTKNEFYNSLNNENISDEDYQHAKSVWKTFNCKTFKDYHMLYLKSDTLLLADVFENFRTTCIETYNLDPAHYYTSPGLSWDSLLKFTKIKLDLIQDPDMLLMIEKGIRGGISTITHRYAKANNPYIDYDENKPNSYISYFDANNLYGWAMSQSLPTGNFKWSKKDIATILESNSKKGYILEVDLEYPKELHDLHNDYPLAAENIVIDKVSKLTPNLYNKEKYIIHYSALKQCIDLGLKLTKVHRILEFDQSKWMKPYIDLNTEKRQAAKNDFEKDFYKLMNNSVFGKTMENIRNRVDVQLVKNKEQAQKLVNKPNFESFKIFSKNLIAVHMKKTKLRFDKPTYVGMSILELSKTLMYDFHYNHIKNKYHNEAQLLFTDTDSLCYHIVTEDIYKDMKKDKMLFDTSNYSKDHKLYSNENNKVIGKMKDETGGKPIVEFVGLRAKLYAYKTIDNIEEKKAKGIKKKVVEQTINLEDYKRCLFEGKSANRTMSVIQSKNHKVYTKEINKIALCGKDDKRYILENNINTLALGHYRIKE
;
A
#
# COMPACT_ATOMS: atom_id res chain seq x y z
N MET A 1 15.23 22.34 1.53
CA MET A 1 14.06 22.57 2.40
C MET A 1 14.57 23.13 3.71
N ILE A 2 14.24 24.38 4.06
CA ILE A 2 14.49 24.88 5.41
C ILE A 2 13.35 24.34 6.26
N HIS A 3 13.63 23.33 7.08
CA HIS A 3 12.63 22.75 7.96
C HIS A 3 12.25 23.81 9.01
N SER A 4 10.94 23.97 9.28
CA SER A 4 10.49 24.72 10.45
C SER A 4 11.23 24.23 11.69
N PRO A 5 11.59 25.10 12.65
CA PRO A 5 12.30 24.68 13.85
C PRO A 5 11.41 23.73 14.66
N VAL A 6 11.80 22.46 14.73
CA VAL A 6 11.10 21.40 15.46
C VAL A 6 12.12 20.70 16.37
N ARG A 7 11.75 20.48 17.63
CA ARG A 7 12.62 19.76 18.57
C ARG A 7 12.75 18.30 18.15
N MET A 8 13.97 17.84 17.94
CA MET A 8 14.26 16.43 17.69
C MET A 8 14.36 15.67 19.01
N GLU A 9 13.64 14.56 19.12
CA GLU A 9 13.73 13.61 20.22
C GLU A 9 14.19 12.27 19.65
N LEU A 10 15.30 11.74 20.17
CA LEU A 10 15.83 10.43 19.77
C LEU A 10 15.23 9.37 20.69
N ALA A 11 14.80 8.24 20.13
CA ALA A 11 14.18 7.20 20.93
C ALA A 11 15.23 6.29 21.58
N ASP A 12 14.96 5.93 22.85
CA ASP A 12 15.81 5.04 23.63
C ASP A 12 15.62 3.56 23.27
N GLY A 13 16.74 2.84 23.19
CA GLY A 13 16.80 1.40 23.01
C GLY A 13 16.57 0.92 21.57
N PRO A 14 16.83 -0.37 21.30
CA PRO A 14 16.72 -0.93 19.96
C PRO A 14 15.26 -1.15 19.54
N VAL A 15 15.04 -1.17 18.23
CA VAL A 15 13.81 -1.67 17.63
C VAL A 15 13.88 -3.20 17.60
N GLU A 16 12.95 -3.82 18.31
CA GLU A 16 12.81 -5.28 18.41
C GLU A 16 11.32 -5.62 18.62
N PHE A 17 10.94 -6.89 18.39
CA PHE A 17 9.56 -7.30 18.63
C PHE A 17 9.24 -7.30 20.13
N ARG A 18 8.22 -6.52 20.53
CA ARG A 18 7.76 -6.42 21.93
C ARG A 18 6.27 -6.72 22.11
N ASN A 19 5.51 -6.85 21.01
CA ASN A 19 4.06 -6.89 21.01
C ASN A 19 3.51 -8.33 21.10
N TYR A 20 4.05 -9.14 22.02
CA TYR A 20 3.69 -10.54 22.18
C TYR A 20 2.21 -10.78 22.52
N TYR A 21 1.52 -9.80 23.08
CA TYR A 21 0.09 -9.89 23.37
C TYR A 21 -0.77 -9.96 22.10
N LYS A 22 -0.28 -9.47 20.96
CA LYS A 22 -1.01 -9.48 19.66
C LYS A 22 -1.05 -10.87 19.00
N GLN A 23 -0.44 -11.87 19.62
CA GLN A 23 -0.55 -13.28 19.21
C GLN A 23 -1.90 -13.87 19.63
N ILE A 24 -2.52 -13.29 20.65
CA ILE A 24 -3.82 -13.73 21.15
C ILE A 24 -4.88 -13.18 20.22
N LYS A 25 -5.81 -14.02 19.81
CA LYS A 25 -6.90 -13.61 18.93
C LYS A 25 -7.79 -12.59 19.66
N HIS A 26 -8.15 -11.51 18.98
CA HIS A 26 -9.04 -10.49 19.51
C HIS A 26 -10.44 -11.07 19.73
N PRO A 27 -11.01 -11.05 20.95
CA PRO A 27 -12.20 -11.85 21.28
C PRO A 27 -13.48 -11.39 20.56
N PHE A 28 -13.63 -10.07 20.35
CA PHE A 28 -14.76 -9.48 19.66
C PHE A 28 -14.30 -8.54 18.56
N VAL A 29 -14.88 -8.68 17.37
CA VAL A 29 -14.66 -7.75 16.25
C VAL A 29 -16.01 -7.41 15.62
N ILE A 30 -16.15 -6.21 15.05
CA ILE A 30 -17.39 -5.77 14.38
C ILE A 30 -17.07 -5.53 12.91
N TYR A 31 -17.90 -6.05 12.01
CA TYR A 31 -17.88 -5.76 10.58
C TYR A 31 -19.08 -4.91 10.23
N ALA A 32 -18.89 -3.86 9.45
CA ALA A 32 -19.99 -2.99 9.06
C ALA A 32 -19.87 -2.49 7.62
N ASP A 33 -21.02 -2.16 7.05
CA ASP A 33 -21.13 -1.56 5.73
C ASP A 33 -22.32 -0.59 5.69
N PHE A 34 -22.25 0.40 4.81
CA PHE A 34 -23.30 1.39 4.59
C PHE A 34 -23.72 1.42 3.14
N GLU A 35 -24.98 1.76 2.90
CA GLU A 35 -25.43 2.11 1.57
C GLU A 35 -26.03 3.52 1.51
N SER A 36 -25.98 4.10 0.32
CA SER A 36 -26.35 5.50 0.09
C SER A 36 -27.23 5.68 -1.12
N THR A 37 -28.14 6.64 -1.03
CA THR A 37 -28.92 7.16 -2.15
C THR A 37 -28.10 8.24 -2.86
N LEU A 38 -28.02 8.18 -4.19
CA LEU A 38 -27.23 9.11 -5.02
C LEU A 38 -28.08 10.27 -5.52
N LYS A 39 -28.29 11.30 -4.69
CA LYS A 39 -29.10 12.45 -5.05
C LYS A 39 -28.43 13.27 -6.14
N LYS A 40 -29.06 13.36 -7.32
CA LYS A 40 -28.55 14.13 -8.46
C LYS A 40 -28.48 15.64 -8.16
N ILE A 41 -27.45 16.28 -8.69
CA ILE A 41 -27.21 17.73 -8.63
C ILE A 41 -27.25 18.28 -10.06
N HIS A 42 -28.04 19.32 -10.28
CA HIS A 42 -28.08 20.00 -11.58
C HIS A 42 -26.95 21.03 -11.67
N THR A 43 -26.10 20.89 -12.69
CA THR A 43 -24.99 21.80 -12.97
C THR A 43 -25.00 22.23 -14.44
N THR A 44 -24.47 23.42 -14.74
CA THR A 44 -24.23 23.86 -16.12
C THR A 44 -23.03 23.12 -16.73
N LYS A 45 -23.09 22.82 -18.03
CA LYS A 45 -22.03 22.10 -18.74
C LYS A 45 -20.84 23.04 -18.97
N PRO A 46 -19.65 22.77 -18.41
CA PRO A 46 -18.47 23.60 -18.63
C PRO A 46 -17.89 23.41 -20.04
N ASP A 47 -16.98 24.30 -20.44
CA ASP A 47 -16.21 24.14 -21.68
C ASP A 47 -15.35 22.86 -21.60
N PRO A 48 -15.50 21.89 -22.53
CA PRO A 48 -14.72 20.66 -22.54
C PRO A 48 -13.22 20.85 -22.89
N THR A 49 -12.85 22.01 -23.45
CA THR A 49 -11.46 22.32 -23.80
C THR A 49 -10.64 22.80 -22.61
N ASP A 50 -11.30 23.23 -21.53
CA ASP A 50 -10.66 23.68 -20.29
C ASP A 50 -10.75 22.66 -19.16
N SER A 51 -9.82 22.75 -18.20
CA SER A 51 -9.87 21.91 -17.00
C SER A 51 -10.97 22.38 -16.05
N TYR A 52 -11.85 21.48 -15.63
CA TYR A 52 -12.95 21.80 -14.71
C TYR A 52 -13.23 20.67 -13.72
N THR A 53 -14.02 20.98 -12.70
CA THR A 53 -14.57 20.01 -11.74
C THR A 53 -15.98 20.41 -11.35
N ILE A 54 -16.94 19.50 -11.51
CA ILE A 54 -18.35 19.70 -11.15
C ILE A 54 -18.87 18.54 -10.28
N ASN A 55 -19.84 18.82 -9.40
CA ASN A 55 -20.50 17.79 -8.60
C ASN A 55 -21.73 17.25 -9.35
N LEU A 56 -21.81 15.93 -9.53
CA LEU A 56 -22.92 15.27 -10.22
C LEU A 56 -23.98 14.73 -9.25
N GLN A 57 -23.54 14.13 -8.14
CA GLN A 57 -24.41 13.47 -7.16
C GLN A 57 -23.89 13.72 -5.74
N GLU A 58 -24.80 13.88 -4.78
CA GLU A 58 -24.53 13.82 -3.33
C GLU A 58 -24.93 12.44 -2.81
N HIS A 59 -24.03 11.77 -2.10
CA HIS A 59 -24.31 10.46 -1.49
C HIS A 59 -24.95 10.70 -0.11
N ILE A 60 -26.17 10.21 0.07
CA ILE A 60 -26.93 10.34 1.32
C ILE A 60 -27.09 8.95 1.93
N PRO A 61 -26.53 8.68 3.12
CA PRO A 61 -26.65 7.37 3.75
C PRO A 61 -28.12 7.03 4.01
N ASN A 62 -28.52 5.80 3.69
CA ASN A 62 -29.90 5.33 3.84
C ASN A 62 -30.03 4.05 4.67
N SER A 63 -28.96 3.28 4.82
CA SER A 63 -28.98 2.03 5.57
C SER A 63 -27.58 1.63 6.03
N PHE A 64 -27.53 0.76 7.03
CA PHE A 64 -26.30 0.10 7.46
C PHE A 64 -26.57 -1.35 7.88
N CYS A 65 -25.52 -2.16 7.83
CA CYS A 65 -25.51 -3.50 8.41
C CYS A 65 -24.26 -3.66 9.28
N CYS A 66 -24.40 -4.36 10.40
CA CYS A 66 -23.34 -4.60 11.37
C CYS A 66 -23.37 -6.06 11.82
N TYR A 67 -22.24 -6.74 11.70
CA TYR A 67 -22.04 -8.09 12.22
C TYR A 67 -20.96 -8.07 13.30
N THR A 68 -21.36 -8.25 14.57
CA THR A 68 -20.44 -8.51 15.67
C THR A 68 -20.09 -10.00 15.68
N LYS A 69 -18.80 -10.31 15.56
CA LYS A 69 -18.25 -11.66 15.72
C LYS A 69 -17.64 -11.82 17.10
N CYS A 70 -18.08 -12.85 17.82
CA CYS A 70 -17.37 -13.40 18.98
C CYS A 70 -16.59 -14.63 18.52
N ASP A 71 -15.27 -14.62 18.70
CA ASP A 71 -14.40 -15.69 18.21
C ASP A 71 -14.51 -16.98 19.03
N GLU A 72 -14.62 -16.84 20.34
CA GLU A 72 -14.57 -17.96 21.30
C GLU A 72 -15.94 -18.59 21.52
N MET A 73 -17.02 -17.80 21.42
CA MET A 73 -18.39 -18.22 21.71
C MET A 73 -19.36 -17.63 20.68
N ASP A 74 -19.63 -18.38 19.61
CA ASP A 74 -20.38 -17.86 18.46
C ASP A 74 -21.85 -17.53 18.76
N GLU A 75 -22.39 -18.03 19.87
CA GLU A 75 -23.69 -17.63 20.43
C GLU A 75 -23.76 -16.15 20.83
N HIS A 76 -22.61 -15.51 21.08
CA HIS A 76 -22.53 -14.09 21.39
C HIS A 76 -22.34 -13.21 20.14
N SER A 77 -22.19 -13.82 18.96
CA SER A 77 -22.17 -13.11 17.68
C SER A 77 -23.57 -12.58 17.34
N LYS A 78 -23.66 -11.34 16.84
CA LYS A 78 -24.93 -10.65 16.57
C LYS A 78 -24.89 -9.95 15.21
N LEU A 79 -26.01 -9.99 14.48
CA LEU A 79 -26.23 -9.22 13.25
C LEU A 79 -27.31 -8.17 13.52
N GLU A 80 -27.05 -6.93 13.10
CA GLU A 80 -27.98 -5.80 13.13
C GLU A 80 -28.06 -5.18 11.74
N ILE A 81 -29.27 -4.86 11.26
CA ILE A 81 -29.46 -4.20 9.97
C ILE A 81 -30.57 -3.16 10.09
N TYR A 82 -30.35 -1.99 9.50
CA TYR A 82 -31.25 -0.85 9.63
C TYR A 82 -31.36 -0.07 8.33
N GLU A 83 -32.56 0.42 8.03
CA GLU A 83 -32.84 1.35 6.93
C GLU A 83 -33.62 2.54 7.48
N GLY A 84 -33.17 3.73 7.11
CA GLY A 84 -33.72 5.01 7.53
C GLY A 84 -32.76 6.16 7.25
N SER A 85 -33.31 7.36 7.09
CA SER A 85 -32.52 8.58 6.86
C SER A 85 -31.63 8.98 8.04
N ASP A 86 -31.93 8.49 9.24
CA ASP A 86 -31.14 8.63 10.46
C ASP A 86 -30.15 7.45 10.66
N SER A 87 -29.89 6.66 9.62
CA SER A 87 -28.96 5.52 9.66
C SER A 87 -27.59 5.84 10.27
N PRO A 88 -26.92 6.99 10.01
CA PRO A 88 -25.66 7.30 10.69
C PRO A 88 -25.79 7.40 12.21
N LYS A 89 -26.88 8.01 12.69
CA LYS A 89 -27.15 8.16 14.13
C LYS A 89 -27.47 6.82 14.76
N LYS A 90 -28.36 6.04 14.12
CA LYS A 90 -28.74 4.69 14.59
C LYS A 90 -27.55 3.74 14.63
N PHE A 91 -26.62 3.86 13.69
CA PHE A 91 -25.35 3.12 13.72
C PHE A 91 -24.50 3.49 14.93
N ALA A 92 -24.34 4.80 15.21
CA ALA A 92 -23.63 5.26 16.39
C ALA A 92 -24.28 4.76 17.68
N ASP A 93 -25.61 4.88 17.81
CA ASP A 93 -26.38 4.39 18.95
C ASP A 93 -26.21 2.87 19.14
N TYR A 94 -26.27 2.10 18.05
CA TYR A 94 -26.04 0.66 18.06
C TYR A 94 -24.64 0.33 18.58
N LEU A 95 -23.59 0.95 18.05
CA LEU A 95 -22.21 0.69 18.49
C LEU A 95 -21.99 1.02 19.97
N ILE A 96 -22.63 2.08 20.49
CA ILE A 96 -22.61 2.40 21.92
C ILE A 96 -23.30 1.28 22.72
N SER A 97 -24.48 0.83 22.31
CA SER A 97 -25.16 -0.26 23.01
C SER A 97 -24.34 -1.57 22.98
N GLU A 98 -23.68 -1.82 21.86
CA GLU A 98 -22.94 -3.06 21.63
C GLU A 98 -21.62 -3.09 22.43
N ILE A 99 -20.92 -1.96 22.57
CA ILE A 99 -19.72 -1.90 23.42
C ILE A 99 -20.05 -2.13 24.90
N HIS A 100 -21.22 -1.69 25.37
CA HIS A 100 -21.69 -1.99 26.73
C HIS A 100 -22.01 -3.48 26.90
N ARG A 101 -22.70 -4.08 25.91
CA ARG A 101 -22.99 -5.52 25.91
C ARG A 101 -21.70 -6.34 25.95
N ILE A 102 -20.74 -6.02 25.09
CA ILE A 102 -19.44 -6.70 25.02
C ILE A 102 -18.64 -6.50 26.31
N TYR A 103 -18.65 -5.29 26.88
CA TYR A 103 -18.01 -5.03 28.17
C TYR A 103 -18.58 -5.93 29.28
N ASN A 104 -19.90 -6.05 29.38
CA ASN A 104 -20.55 -6.89 30.38
C ASN A 104 -20.22 -8.39 30.21
N LEU A 105 -20.08 -8.86 28.96
CA LEU A 105 -19.62 -10.21 28.68
C LEU A 105 -18.15 -10.41 29.08
N MET A 106 -17.28 -9.47 28.72
CA MET A 106 -15.83 -9.53 29.00
C MET A 106 -15.46 -9.23 30.46
N LYS A 107 -16.39 -8.72 31.26
CA LYS A 107 -16.24 -8.50 32.71
C LYS A 107 -16.30 -9.83 33.48
N ARG A 108 -16.90 -10.87 32.90
CA ARG A 108 -16.90 -12.22 33.45
C ARG A 108 -15.47 -12.75 33.53
N ASN A 109 -15.17 -13.47 34.60
CA ASN A 109 -13.89 -14.14 34.81
C ASN A 109 -14.19 -15.59 35.14
N GLU A 110 -14.39 -16.39 34.10
CA GLU A 110 -14.64 -17.82 34.23
C GLU A 110 -13.44 -18.50 34.90
N ASP A 111 -13.73 -19.49 35.76
CA ASP A 111 -12.68 -20.25 36.44
C ASP A 111 -11.82 -21.04 35.44
N MET A 112 -10.55 -21.21 35.77
CA MET A 112 -9.61 -21.90 34.90
C MET A 112 -9.95 -23.38 34.74
N ILE A 113 -10.19 -23.80 33.51
CA ILE A 113 -10.43 -25.18 33.10
C ILE A 113 -9.12 -25.75 32.53
N MET A 114 -8.62 -26.82 33.14
CA MET A 114 -7.43 -27.55 32.70
C MET A 114 -7.76 -29.04 32.53
N THR A 115 -7.43 -29.60 31.37
CA THR A 115 -7.41 -31.05 31.16
C THR A 115 -6.18 -31.68 31.85
N GLU A 116 -6.14 -33.01 31.98
CA GLU A 116 -4.94 -33.71 32.49
C GLU A 116 -3.72 -33.47 31.59
N GLN A 117 -3.93 -33.37 30.27
CA GLN A 117 -2.87 -33.02 29.32
C GLN A 117 -2.34 -31.60 29.57
N ASP A 118 -3.21 -30.63 29.89
CA ASP A 118 -2.79 -29.26 30.20
C ASP A 118 -1.94 -29.19 31.45
N LYS A 119 -2.29 -29.97 32.47
CA LYS A 119 -1.50 -30.07 33.71
C LYS A 119 -0.09 -30.62 33.43
N GLN A 120 0.01 -31.63 32.57
CA GLN A 120 1.29 -32.18 32.11
C GLN A 120 2.08 -31.15 31.29
N ASN A 121 1.44 -30.50 30.32
CA ASN A 121 2.04 -29.45 29.49
C ASN A 121 2.59 -28.31 30.35
N TYR A 122 1.83 -27.86 31.35
CA TYR A 122 2.27 -26.84 32.29
C TYR A 122 3.48 -27.29 33.14
N LYS A 123 3.47 -28.54 33.63
CA LYS A 123 4.56 -29.09 34.43
C LYS A 123 5.86 -29.14 33.61
N ASN A 124 5.77 -29.63 32.37
CA ASN A 124 6.90 -29.82 31.46
C ASN A 124 7.35 -28.52 30.75
N ALA A 125 6.57 -27.44 30.82
CA ALA A 125 6.94 -26.18 30.18
C ALA A 125 8.20 -25.56 30.81
N GLU A 126 9.23 -25.39 29.99
CA GLU A 126 10.50 -24.73 30.33
C GLU A 126 10.58 -23.27 29.82
N ILE A 127 9.76 -22.94 28.82
CA ILE A 127 9.66 -21.62 28.21
C ILE A 127 8.26 -21.03 28.36
N CYS A 128 8.19 -19.71 28.46
CA CYS A 128 6.95 -18.96 28.48
C CYS A 128 6.27 -19.02 27.09
N PHE A 129 5.01 -19.48 27.00
CA PHE A 129 4.29 -19.57 25.72
C PHE A 129 4.10 -18.20 25.03
N VAL A 130 4.14 -17.12 25.81
CA VAL A 130 3.93 -15.74 25.34
C VAL A 130 5.17 -15.18 24.64
N CYS A 131 6.31 -15.17 25.33
CA CYS A 131 7.52 -14.52 24.83
C CYS A 131 8.62 -15.48 24.40
N GLU A 132 8.37 -16.80 24.50
CA GLU A 132 9.28 -17.89 24.12
C GLU A 132 10.64 -17.84 24.85
N LYS A 133 10.68 -17.24 26.05
CA LYS A 133 11.91 -17.17 26.87
C LYS A 133 11.83 -18.14 28.05
N PRO A 134 12.97 -18.67 28.52
CA PRO A 134 13.02 -19.55 29.68
C PRO A 134 12.43 -18.93 30.96
N PHE A 135 11.87 -19.74 31.84
CA PHE A 135 11.49 -19.30 33.18
C PHE A 135 12.73 -19.06 34.05
N THR A 136 12.72 -17.98 34.83
CA THR A 136 13.82 -17.63 35.74
C THR A 136 13.28 -17.39 37.15
N LYS A 137 14.17 -17.28 38.15
CA LYS A 137 13.74 -16.96 39.53
C LYS A 137 13.00 -15.62 39.62
N GLU A 138 13.37 -14.65 38.79
CA GLU A 138 12.72 -13.32 38.74
C GLU A 138 11.41 -13.30 37.93
N ASN A 139 11.29 -14.19 36.94
CA ASN A 139 10.07 -14.37 36.15
C ASN A 139 9.68 -15.84 36.24
N TYR A 140 9.07 -16.21 37.37
CA TYR A 140 8.65 -17.59 37.60
C TYR A 140 7.40 -17.96 36.78
N LYS A 141 7.17 -19.27 36.70
CA LYS A 141 6.12 -19.90 35.89
C LYS A 141 4.73 -19.73 36.53
N VAL A 142 3.78 -19.16 35.78
CA VAL A 142 2.36 -19.02 36.16
C VAL A 142 1.43 -19.55 35.06
N ARG A 143 0.17 -19.81 35.40
CA ARG A 143 -0.85 -20.31 34.47
C ARG A 143 -1.66 -19.15 33.87
N ASP A 144 -1.74 -19.08 32.55
CA ASP A 144 -2.63 -18.17 31.82
C ASP A 144 -3.86 -18.92 31.30
N HIS A 145 -5.01 -18.25 31.26
CA HIS A 145 -6.25 -18.80 30.73
C HIS A 145 -7.10 -17.73 30.06
N ASN A 146 -8.05 -18.16 29.24
CA ASN A 146 -9.03 -17.29 28.66
C ASN A 146 -10.13 -16.96 29.69
N HIS A 147 -10.26 -15.70 30.09
CA HIS A 147 -11.26 -15.30 31.10
C HIS A 147 -12.71 -15.42 30.61
N LEU A 148 -12.95 -15.54 29.29
CA LEU A 148 -14.29 -15.72 28.72
C LEU A 148 -14.73 -17.19 28.69
N THR A 149 -13.80 -18.13 28.50
CA THR A 149 -14.11 -19.58 28.35
C THR A 149 -13.56 -20.44 29.48
N GLY A 150 -12.74 -19.89 30.36
CA GLY A 150 -11.98 -20.62 31.38
C GLY A 150 -10.78 -21.40 30.83
N GLN A 151 -10.66 -21.60 29.51
CA GLN A 151 -9.69 -22.53 28.93
C GLN A 151 -8.25 -22.10 29.17
N PHE A 152 -7.42 -23.03 29.66
CA PHE A 152 -5.99 -22.85 29.81
C PHE A 152 -5.29 -22.56 28.48
N ARG A 153 -4.42 -21.55 28.46
CA ARG A 153 -3.67 -21.13 27.27
C ARG A 153 -2.22 -21.58 27.32
N GLY A 154 -1.61 -21.59 28.49
CA GLY A 154 -0.21 -22.00 28.62
C GLY A 154 0.50 -21.49 29.87
N ALA A 155 1.74 -21.95 30.03
CA ALA A 155 2.65 -21.49 31.07
C ALA A 155 3.28 -20.14 30.68
N ALA A 156 3.01 -19.08 31.42
CA ALA A 156 3.52 -17.73 31.17
C ALA A 156 4.46 -17.26 32.28
N HIS A 157 5.33 -16.28 31.97
CA HIS A 157 5.98 -15.47 33.01
C HIS A 157 4.92 -14.62 33.71
N THR A 158 5.09 -14.35 35.02
CA THR A 158 4.21 -13.42 35.77
C THR A 158 4.03 -12.09 35.03
N LYS A 159 5.12 -11.50 34.52
CA LYS A 159 5.08 -10.23 33.76
C LYS A 159 4.38 -10.37 32.40
N CYS A 160 4.52 -11.50 31.71
CA CYS A 160 3.88 -11.75 30.43
C CYS A 160 2.37 -11.97 30.61
N ASN A 161 1.98 -12.75 31.61
CA ASN A 161 0.60 -12.97 32.02
C ASN A 161 -0.11 -11.63 32.30
N LEU A 162 0.54 -10.74 33.06
CA LEU A 162 -0.03 -9.41 33.36
C LEU A 162 -0.15 -8.47 32.14
N LYS A 163 0.59 -8.73 31.05
CA LYS A 163 0.51 -7.99 29.79
C LYS A 163 -0.56 -8.56 28.85
N ILE A 164 -0.88 -9.84 28.99
CA ILE A 164 -2.01 -10.49 28.33
C ILE A 164 -3.27 -10.06 29.07
N ARG A 165 -3.80 -8.92 28.68
CA ARG A 165 -5.09 -8.45 29.18
C ARG A 165 -6.09 -8.46 28.05
N ASN A 166 -7.34 -8.68 28.42
CA ASN A 166 -8.47 -8.43 27.53
C ASN A 166 -8.33 -7.03 26.90
N PRO A 167 -8.41 -6.91 25.57
CA PRO A 167 -8.29 -5.63 24.90
C PRO A 167 -9.30 -4.62 25.44
N THR A 168 -8.85 -3.38 25.66
CA THR A 168 -9.73 -2.29 26.10
C THR A 168 -10.40 -1.57 24.92
N TYR A 169 -10.31 -2.15 23.73
CA TYR A 169 -10.86 -1.60 22.50
C TYR A 169 -11.58 -2.70 21.70
N ILE A 170 -12.48 -2.29 20.81
CA ILE A 170 -13.20 -3.16 19.88
C ILE A 170 -12.95 -2.63 18.47
N PRO A 171 -12.33 -3.41 17.57
CA PRO A 171 -12.14 -3.01 16.20
C PRO A 171 -13.45 -3.11 15.42
N VAL A 172 -13.76 -2.05 14.67
CA VAL A 172 -14.87 -1.95 13.72
C VAL A 172 -14.28 -1.88 12.32
N PHE A 173 -14.42 -2.97 11.58
CA PHE A 173 -13.90 -3.15 10.23
C PHE A 173 -14.93 -2.73 9.18
N MET A 174 -14.51 -1.84 8.29
CA MET A 174 -15.28 -1.47 7.10
C MET A 174 -14.33 -1.42 5.90
N HIS A 175 -14.82 -1.76 4.71
CA HIS A 175 -13.98 -1.86 3.53
C HIS A 175 -13.92 -0.53 2.79
N ASN A 176 -12.73 0.07 2.68
CA ASN A 176 -12.51 1.43 2.13
C ASN A 176 -13.10 2.54 3.03
N LEU A 177 -13.13 2.29 4.34
CA LEU A 177 -13.57 3.21 5.40
C LEU A 177 -13.01 4.62 5.22
N SER A 178 -11.68 4.74 5.07
CA SER A 178 -10.97 6.03 5.12
C SER A 178 -11.45 7.00 4.05
N ARG A 179 -11.91 6.50 2.90
CA ARG A 179 -12.22 7.29 1.71
C ARG A 179 -13.72 7.45 1.44
N TYR A 180 -14.56 6.64 2.09
CA TYR A 180 -16.00 6.63 1.85
C TYR A 180 -16.79 6.61 3.16
N ASP A 181 -16.94 5.46 3.81
CA ASP A 181 -17.91 5.25 4.90
C ASP A 181 -17.70 6.17 6.10
N ALA A 182 -16.44 6.45 6.45
CA ALA A 182 -16.14 7.33 7.58
C ALA A 182 -16.81 8.70 7.43
N HIS A 183 -16.90 9.23 6.20
CA HIS A 183 -17.53 10.52 5.96
C HIS A 183 -19.04 10.50 6.20
N LEU A 184 -19.70 9.33 6.16
CA LEU A 184 -21.14 9.20 6.32
C LEU A 184 -21.59 9.38 7.78
N PHE A 185 -20.77 8.94 8.75
CA PHE A 185 -21.19 8.87 10.15
C PHE A 185 -20.26 9.55 11.16
N VAL A 186 -19.03 9.94 10.80
CA VAL A 186 -18.06 10.51 11.78
C VAL A 186 -18.60 11.76 12.50
N LYS A 187 -19.49 12.53 11.87
CA LYS A 187 -20.12 13.70 12.49
C LYS A 187 -21.02 13.33 13.68
N GLU A 188 -21.64 12.15 13.65
CA GLU A 188 -22.51 11.67 14.73
C GLU A 188 -21.71 11.41 16.01
N PHE A 189 -20.45 11.02 15.89
CA PHE A 189 -19.55 10.86 17.02
C PHE A 189 -19.21 12.18 17.72
N GLY A 190 -19.46 13.33 17.09
CA GLY A 190 -19.37 14.65 17.74
C GLY A 190 -20.40 14.86 18.86
N PHE A 191 -21.52 14.13 18.83
CA PHE A 191 -22.57 14.20 19.85
C PHE A 191 -22.38 13.22 21.02
N ILE A 192 -21.38 12.34 20.94
CA ILE A 192 -21.12 11.31 21.94
C ILE A 192 -20.08 11.81 22.93
N ASP A 193 -20.28 11.58 24.22
CA ASP A 193 -19.30 11.93 25.24
C ASP A 193 -18.00 11.11 25.13
N GLY A 194 -16.91 11.69 25.60
CA GLY A 194 -15.59 11.07 25.58
C GLY A 194 -14.72 11.48 24.39
N LYS A 195 -13.42 11.28 24.57
CA LYS A 195 -12.38 11.74 23.65
C LYS A 195 -12.38 10.94 22.34
N MET A 196 -12.24 11.64 21.22
CA MET A 196 -11.87 11.04 19.94
C MET A 196 -10.35 11.02 19.78
N ASN A 197 -9.81 9.88 19.35
CA ASN A 197 -8.41 9.77 18.94
C ASN A 197 -8.34 9.60 17.43
N LEU A 198 -7.26 10.12 16.83
CA LEU A 198 -7.11 10.19 15.38
C LEU A 198 -5.71 9.78 14.96
N ILE A 199 -5.62 9.01 13.87
CA ILE A 199 -4.40 8.84 13.08
C ILE A 199 -4.66 9.54 11.73
N PRO A 200 -4.40 10.85 11.62
CA PRO A 200 -4.78 11.63 10.46
C PRO A 200 -3.87 11.37 9.26
N GLN A 201 -4.47 11.42 8.08
CA GLN A 201 -3.76 11.56 6.81
C GLN A 201 -3.96 12.97 6.23
N THR A 202 -5.18 13.49 6.35
CA THR A 202 -5.55 14.90 6.11
C THR A 202 -6.47 15.38 7.24
N ASP A 203 -7.04 16.57 7.10
CA ASP A 203 -8.08 17.12 7.98
C ASP A 203 -9.40 16.33 7.93
N GLU A 204 -9.69 15.62 6.83
CA GLU A 204 -10.94 14.84 6.64
C GLU A 204 -10.72 13.33 6.43
N THR A 205 -9.52 12.90 6.04
CA THR A 205 -9.20 11.50 5.77
C THR A 205 -8.28 10.95 6.86
N TYR A 206 -8.68 9.83 7.45
CA TYR A 206 -8.01 9.25 8.61
C TYR A 206 -7.57 7.83 8.31
N ILE A 207 -6.34 7.46 8.69
CA ILE A 207 -5.90 6.04 8.66
C ILE A 207 -6.79 5.22 9.59
N SER A 208 -7.08 5.78 10.76
CA SER A 208 -8.02 5.25 11.74
C SER A 208 -8.46 6.40 12.64
N PHE A 209 -9.66 6.29 13.18
CA PHE A 209 -10.14 7.12 14.27
C PHE A 209 -10.79 6.21 15.31
N SER A 210 -10.89 6.70 16.53
CA SER A 210 -11.56 5.97 17.60
C SER A 210 -12.30 6.86 18.56
N GLN A 211 -13.33 6.29 19.18
CA GLN A 211 -14.16 6.94 20.19
C GLN A 211 -14.00 6.22 21.52
N ASN A 212 -13.67 6.95 22.58
CA ASN A 212 -13.72 6.42 23.94
C ASN A 212 -15.14 6.55 24.52
N ILE A 213 -15.70 5.45 24.99
CA ILE A 213 -17.04 5.37 25.57
C ILE A 213 -16.89 5.02 27.05
N LYS A 214 -17.55 5.77 27.96
CA LYS A 214 -17.71 5.36 29.37
C LYS A 214 -18.63 4.15 29.40
N VAL A 215 -18.18 3.04 29.98
CA VAL A 215 -18.95 1.79 30.08
C VAL A 215 -19.28 1.40 31.52
N ASP A 216 -18.50 1.87 32.49
CA ASP A 216 -18.68 1.62 33.92
C ASP A 216 -17.90 2.69 34.72
N SER A 217 -17.95 2.63 36.04
CA SER A 217 -17.21 3.50 36.97
C SER A 217 -16.87 2.75 38.25
N TYR A 218 -15.76 3.13 38.89
CA TYR A 218 -15.37 2.61 40.20
C TYR A 218 -14.89 3.72 41.11
N GLU A 219 -15.08 3.57 42.41
CA GLU A 219 -14.57 4.51 43.39
C GLU A 219 -13.13 4.14 43.79
N LYS A 220 -12.25 5.14 43.82
CA LYS A 220 -10.91 4.99 44.38
C LYS A 220 -10.51 6.29 45.08
N ASP A 221 -10.17 6.19 46.36
CA ASP A 221 -9.77 7.33 47.21
C ASP A 221 -10.85 8.43 47.30
N GLY A 222 -12.14 8.04 47.36
CA GLY A 222 -13.28 8.97 47.40
C GLY A 222 -13.61 9.65 46.07
N ILE A 223 -12.94 9.27 44.98
CA ILE A 223 -13.13 9.84 43.64
C ILE A 223 -13.68 8.77 42.69
N GLU A 224 -14.82 9.07 42.04
CA GLU A 224 -15.37 8.25 40.97
C GLU A 224 -14.44 8.29 39.74
N LYS A 225 -13.92 7.13 39.34
CA LYS A 225 -13.10 6.94 38.14
C LYS A 225 -13.89 6.21 37.07
N ASN A 226 -13.99 6.83 35.90
CA ASN A 226 -14.66 6.25 34.75
C ASN A 226 -13.84 5.09 34.14
N ILE A 227 -14.51 3.98 33.86
CA ILE A 227 -13.99 2.89 33.04
C ILE A 227 -14.42 3.17 31.60
N THR A 228 -13.44 3.32 30.72
CA THR A 228 -13.70 3.55 29.29
C THR A 228 -13.28 2.37 28.42
N ARG A 229 -13.97 2.20 27.29
CA ARG A 229 -13.59 1.30 26.20
C ARG A 229 -13.55 2.06 24.88
N GLU A 230 -12.67 1.66 23.99
CA GLU A 230 -12.42 2.36 22.72
C GLU A 230 -13.10 1.62 21.55
N LEU A 231 -13.98 2.28 20.81
CA LEU A 231 -14.41 1.83 19.48
C LEU A 231 -13.39 2.29 18.45
N ARG A 232 -12.72 1.36 17.78
CA ARG A 232 -11.62 1.65 16.85
C ARG A 232 -12.00 1.31 15.43
N PHE A 233 -12.14 2.31 14.56
CA PHE A 233 -12.54 2.12 13.18
C PHE A 233 -11.33 1.82 12.30
N ILE A 234 -11.38 0.69 11.57
CA ILE A 234 -10.26 0.14 10.81
C ILE A 234 -10.70 -0.12 9.37
N ASP A 235 -9.87 0.35 8.43
CA ASP A 235 -10.09 0.16 7.01
C ASP A 235 -9.48 -1.17 6.52
N THR A 236 -10.32 -2.13 6.15
CA THR A 236 -9.84 -3.44 5.66
C THR A 236 -9.13 -3.33 4.32
N PHE A 237 -9.37 -2.28 3.53
CA PHE A 237 -8.67 -2.04 2.26
C PHE A 237 -7.18 -1.73 2.48
N ARG A 238 -6.81 -1.24 3.67
CA ARG A 238 -5.40 -1.04 4.06
C ARG A 238 -4.68 -2.34 4.43
N PHE A 239 -5.42 -3.44 4.53
CA PHE A 239 -4.89 -4.80 4.66
C PHE A 239 -4.92 -5.55 3.34
N MET A 240 -6.04 -5.45 2.62
CA MET A 240 -6.34 -6.19 1.40
C MET A 240 -6.78 -5.20 0.30
N PRO A 241 -5.83 -4.61 -0.46
CA PRO A 241 -6.09 -3.53 -1.41
C PRO A 241 -6.68 -4.08 -2.73
N SER A 242 -7.85 -4.68 -2.65
CA SER A 242 -8.61 -5.25 -3.78
C SER A 242 -10.10 -5.11 -3.49
N SER A 243 -10.93 -5.12 -4.55
CA SER A 243 -12.38 -5.05 -4.37
C SER A 243 -12.91 -6.27 -3.62
N LEU A 244 -13.97 -6.09 -2.83
CA LEU A 244 -14.62 -7.19 -2.13
C LEU A 244 -15.02 -8.33 -3.09
N GLN A 245 -15.49 -8.01 -4.30
CA GLN A 245 -15.79 -9.01 -5.33
C GLN A 245 -14.58 -9.91 -5.66
N LYS A 246 -13.39 -9.33 -5.86
CA LYS A 246 -12.15 -10.09 -6.12
C LYS A 246 -11.73 -10.87 -4.88
N LEU A 247 -11.93 -10.34 -3.69
CA LEU A 247 -11.56 -11.03 -2.44
C LEU A 247 -12.44 -12.26 -2.22
N VAL A 248 -13.76 -12.13 -2.39
CA VAL A 248 -14.73 -13.21 -2.22
C VAL A 248 -14.51 -14.33 -3.23
N SER A 249 -14.19 -14.01 -4.49
CA SER A 249 -13.96 -15.03 -5.53
C SER A 249 -12.76 -15.94 -5.25
N ASN A 250 -11.89 -15.57 -4.31
CA ASN A 250 -10.72 -16.37 -3.91
C ASN A 250 -10.97 -17.25 -2.67
N LEU A 251 -12.14 -17.16 -2.03
CA LEU A 251 -12.46 -17.95 -0.84
C LEU A 251 -13.14 -19.26 -1.19
N GLY A 252 -12.71 -20.35 -0.54
CA GLY A 252 -13.34 -21.66 -0.68
C GLY A 252 -14.60 -21.84 0.17
N THR A 253 -14.59 -21.37 1.42
CA THR A 253 -15.70 -21.60 2.37
C THR A 253 -16.11 -20.29 3.04
N LEU A 254 -17.40 -19.98 2.99
CA LEU A 254 -18.02 -18.79 3.60
C LEU A 254 -18.81 -19.21 4.84
N LYS A 255 -18.12 -19.35 5.98
CA LYS A 255 -18.68 -19.92 7.22
C LYS A 255 -19.75 -19.01 7.82
N ILE A 256 -19.49 -17.70 7.83
CA ILE A 256 -20.38 -16.70 8.42
C ILE A 256 -21.61 -16.53 7.54
N LEU A 257 -21.45 -16.40 6.23
CA LEU A 257 -22.58 -16.28 5.29
C LEU A 257 -23.51 -17.51 5.39
N SER A 258 -22.94 -18.72 5.44
CA SER A 258 -23.72 -19.97 5.51
C SER A 258 -24.56 -20.10 6.77
N LYS A 259 -24.17 -19.44 7.88
CA LYS A 259 -24.96 -19.38 9.13
C LYS A 259 -26.30 -18.66 8.93
N TYR A 260 -26.33 -17.63 8.08
CA TYR A 260 -27.53 -16.83 7.82
C TYR A 260 -28.31 -17.28 6.60
N PHE A 261 -27.69 -18.05 5.70
CA PHE A 261 -28.29 -18.56 4.47
C PHE A 261 -27.99 -20.06 4.32
N SER A 262 -28.81 -20.90 4.94
CA SER A 262 -28.65 -22.35 4.96
C SER A 262 -29.22 -23.07 3.74
N ASN A 263 -30.07 -22.40 2.93
CA ASN A 263 -30.54 -22.95 1.67
C ASN A 263 -29.43 -22.90 0.61
N GLU A 264 -29.07 -24.05 0.04
CA GLU A 264 -27.99 -24.17 -0.93
C GLU A 264 -28.19 -23.29 -2.18
N LYS A 265 -29.43 -23.16 -2.67
CA LYS A 265 -29.75 -22.28 -3.80
C LYS A 265 -29.53 -20.80 -3.45
N HIS A 266 -29.87 -20.41 -2.21
CA HIS A 266 -29.63 -19.04 -1.72
C HIS A 266 -28.14 -18.77 -1.58
N LEU A 267 -27.42 -19.70 -0.95
CA LEU A 267 -25.99 -19.58 -0.71
C LEU A 267 -25.20 -19.50 -2.02
N ASN A 268 -25.52 -20.33 -3.01
CA ASN A 268 -24.85 -20.31 -4.31
C ASN A 268 -25.00 -18.97 -5.04
N LEU A 269 -26.12 -18.26 -4.85
CA LEU A 269 -26.29 -16.92 -5.39
C LEU A 269 -25.48 -15.86 -4.61
N LEU A 270 -25.32 -16.01 -3.30
CA LEU A 270 -24.63 -15.02 -2.44
C LEU A 270 -23.12 -15.26 -2.27
N LYS A 271 -22.56 -16.32 -2.87
CA LYS A 271 -21.11 -16.60 -2.89
C LYS A 271 -20.28 -15.60 -3.72
N ARG A 272 -20.91 -14.59 -4.31
CA ARG A 272 -20.27 -13.48 -5.00
C ARG A 272 -20.87 -12.16 -4.52
N LYS A 273 -20.14 -11.06 -4.66
CA LYS A 273 -20.70 -9.72 -4.41
C LYS A 273 -21.93 -9.51 -5.30
N GLY A 274 -23.00 -9.00 -4.70
CA GLY A 274 -24.24 -8.70 -5.42
C GLY A 274 -24.05 -7.59 -6.46
N VAL A 275 -25.08 -7.32 -7.26
CA VAL A 275 -25.09 -6.25 -8.25
C VAL A 275 -26.08 -5.17 -7.81
N TYR A 276 -25.70 -3.90 -7.87
CA TYR A 276 -26.54 -2.81 -7.36
C TYR A 276 -26.64 -1.66 -8.36
N PRO A 277 -27.85 -1.13 -8.64
CA PRO A 277 -28.08 -0.04 -9.57
C PRO A 277 -27.88 1.32 -8.89
N TYR A 278 -26.63 1.66 -8.57
CA TYR A 278 -26.27 2.85 -7.78
C TYR A 278 -26.82 4.17 -8.36
N ASP A 279 -26.59 4.44 -9.64
CA ASP A 279 -27.04 5.68 -10.31
C ASP A 279 -28.57 5.80 -10.41
N TRP A 280 -29.27 4.66 -10.48
CA TRP A 280 -30.72 4.62 -10.44
C TRP A 280 -31.26 4.81 -9.03
N MET A 281 -30.56 4.38 -7.98
CA MET A 281 -30.98 4.61 -6.59
C MET A 281 -30.72 6.06 -6.15
N ASP A 282 -31.39 7.01 -6.81
CA ASP A 282 -31.26 8.47 -6.59
C ASP A 282 -32.31 9.06 -5.62
N ASN A 283 -33.29 8.24 -5.20
CA ASN A 283 -34.34 8.63 -4.27
C ASN A 283 -34.83 7.43 -3.44
N ILE A 284 -34.99 7.61 -2.12
CA ILE A 284 -35.55 6.61 -1.19
C ILE A 284 -36.94 6.10 -1.62
N LYS A 285 -37.76 6.91 -2.32
CA LYS A 285 -39.09 6.46 -2.79
C LYS A 285 -39.02 5.18 -3.64
N LYS A 286 -37.91 4.95 -4.35
CA LYS A 286 -37.66 3.78 -5.19
C LYS A 286 -37.58 2.47 -4.41
N PHE A 287 -37.38 2.51 -3.09
CA PHE A 287 -37.48 1.31 -2.26
C PHE A 287 -38.85 0.65 -2.33
N ASN A 288 -39.91 1.39 -2.62
CA ASN A 288 -41.27 0.86 -2.76
C ASN A 288 -41.56 0.25 -4.13
N ASP A 289 -40.60 0.31 -5.07
CA ASP A 289 -40.80 -0.22 -6.42
C ASP A 289 -40.93 -1.73 -6.37
N LYS A 290 -42.01 -2.24 -6.97
CA LYS A 290 -42.38 -3.67 -6.95
C LYS A 290 -41.68 -4.50 -8.04
N LYS A 291 -40.78 -3.89 -8.79
CA LYS A 291 -40.07 -4.51 -9.91
C LYS A 291 -38.58 -4.19 -9.79
N LEU A 292 -37.75 -5.14 -10.20
CA LEU A 292 -36.33 -4.90 -10.39
C LEU A 292 -36.13 -3.86 -11.52
N PRO A 293 -35.20 -2.90 -11.39
CA PRO A 293 -34.87 -1.96 -12.46
C PRO A 293 -34.49 -2.67 -13.75
N THR A 294 -34.75 -2.03 -14.89
CA THR A 294 -34.38 -2.52 -16.20
C THR A 294 -32.85 -2.54 -16.38
N LYS A 295 -32.35 -3.31 -17.35
CA LYS A 295 -30.89 -3.43 -17.60
C LYS A 295 -30.21 -2.08 -17.79
N ASN A 296 -30.86 -1.16 -18.51
CA ASN A 296 -30.31 0.18 -18.80
C ASN A 296 -30.21 1.04 -17.54
N GLU A 297 -31.06 0.80 -16.54
CA GLU A 297 -31.05 1.52 -15.27
C GLU A 297 -29.91 1.08 -14.34
N PHE A 298 -29.22 -0.03 -14.65
CA PHE A 298 -27.98 -0.42 -13.97
C PHE A 298 -26.71 0.24 -14.55
N TYR A 299 -26.85 1.24 -15.42
CA TYR A 299 -25.72 2.00 -15.95
C TYR A 299 -24.90 2.64 -14.81
N ASN A 300 -23.57 2.54 -14.90
CA ASN A 300 -22.64 3.06 -13.92
C ASN A 300 -21.89 4.28 -14.48
N SER A 301 -22.23 5.47 -14.01
CA SER A 301 -21.61 6.74 -14.45
C SER A 301 -20.19 6.95 -13.90
N LEU A 302 -19.80 6.21 -12.86
CA LEU A 302 -18.46 6.29 -12.28
C LEU A 302 -17.38 5.67 -13.19
N ASN A 303 -17.77 4.65 -13.95
CA ASN A 303 -16.92 3.92 -14.89
C ASN A 303 -17.38 4.05 -16.36
N ASN A 304 -18.50 4.73 -16.61
CA ASN A 304 -19.15 4.85 -17.92
C ASN A 304 -19.45 3.49 -18.58
N GLU A 305 -19.98 2.54 -17.81
CA GLU A 305 -20.21 1.17 -18.25
C GLU A 305 -21.65 0.71 -18.00
N ASN A 306 -22.18 -0.08 -18.95
CA ASN A 306 -23.42 -0.82 -18.76
C ASN A 306 -23.15 -2.09 -17.94
N ILE A 307 -24.17 -2.57 -17.24
CA ILE A 307 -24.15 -3.90 -16.62
C ILE A 307 -24.00 -5.00 -17.69
N SER A 308 -23.26 -6.06 -17.36
CA SER A 308 -23.17 -7.25 -18.22
C SER A 308 -24.50 -8.03 -18.26
N ASP A 309 -24.72 -8.82 -19.31
CA ASP A 309 -25.89 -9.70 -19.36
C ASP A 309 -25.90 -10.73 -18.24
N GLU A 310 -24.74 -11.30 -17.91
CA GLU A 310 -24.57 -12.24 -16.82
C GLU A 310 -24.97 -11.63 -15.47
N ASP A 311 -24.46 -10.44 -15.16
CA ASP A 311 -24.74 -9.74 -13.89
C ASP A 311 -26.21 -9.35 -13.78
N TYR A 312 -26.84 -8.94 -14.88
CA TYR A 312 -28.26 -8.61 -14.86
C TYR A 312 -29.15 -9.85 -14.71
N GLN A 313 -28.80 -10.97 -15.34
CA GLN A 313 -29.52 -12.24 -15.13
C GLN A 313 -29.32 -12.76 -13.70
N HIS A 314 -28.14 -12.56 -13.12
CA HIS A 314 -27.87 -12.84 -11.72
C HIS A 314 -28.77 -12.01 -10.81
N ALA A 315 -28.89 -10.69 -11.03
CA ALA A 315 -29.78 -9.82 -10.26
C ALA A 315 -31.25 -10.28 -10.32
N LYS A 316 -31.76 -10.69 -11.50
CA LYS A 316 -33.10 -11.28 -11.65
C LYS A 316 -33.25 -12.58 -10.88
N SER A 317 -32.23 -13.43 -10.90
CA SER A 317 -32.22 -14.71 -10.21
C SER A 317 -32.28 -14.51 -8.70
N VAL A 318 -31.50 -13.56 -8.16
CA VAL A 318 -31.57 -13.16 -6.75
C VAL A 318 -32.96 -12.62 -6.41
N TRP A 319 -33.49 -11.67 -7.18
CA TRP A 319 -34.82 -11.10 -6.98
C TRP A 319 -35.91 -12.18 -6.86
N LYS A 320 -35.91 -13.13 -7.81
CA LYS A 320 -36.91 -14.21 -7.88
C LYS A 320 -36.70 -15.24 -6.77
N THR A 321 -35.48 -15.73 -6.58
CA THR A 321 -35.18 -16.82 -5.63
C THR A 321 -35.35 -16.42 -4.17
N PHE A 322 -35.15 -15.14 -3.84
CA PHE A 322 -35.41 -14.59 -2.51
C PHE A 322 -36.82 -13.99 -2.35
N ASN A 323 -37.69 -14.15 -3.35
CA ASN A 323 -39.06 -13.64 -3.35
C ASN A 323 -39.15 -12.14 -2.97
N CYS A 324 -38.26 -11.32 -3.52
CA CYS A 324 -38.26 -9.87 -3.28
C CYS A 324 -39.59 -9.27 -3.78
N LYS A 325 -40.33 -8.61 -2.88
CA LYS A 325 -41.62 -7.95 -3.20
C LYS A 325 -41.40 -6.51 -3.62
N THR A 326 -40.37 -5.89 -3.05
CA THR A 326 -39.99 -4.49 -3.26
C THR A 326 -38.48 -4.36 -3.43
N PHE A 327 -38.03 -3.25 -4.00
CA PHE A 327 -36.59 -2.98 -4.11
C PHE A 327 -35.92 -2.83 -2.74
N LYS A 328 -36.67 -2.45 -1.69
CA LYS A 328 -36.20 -2.50 -0.31
C LYS A 328 -35.71 -3.91 0.08
N ASP A 329 -36.45 -4.96 -0.26
CA ASP A 329 -36.09 -6.34 0.07
C ASP A 329 -34.75 -6.71 -0.59
N TYR A 330 -34.59 -6.35 -1.87
CA TYR A 330 -33.36 -6.58 -2.64
C TYR A 330 -32.17 -5.80 -2.05
N HIS A 331 -32.37 -4.53 -1.69
CA HIS A 331 -31.35 -3.67 -1.08
C HIS A 331 -30.89 -4.18 0.28
N MET A 332 -31.82 -4.57 1.16
CA MET A 332 -31.46 -5.09 2.49
C MET A 332 -30.74 -6.43 2.39
N LEU A 333 -31.13 -7.28 1.42
CA LEU A 333 -30.41 -8.51 1.12
C LEU A 333 -28.98 -8.23 0.63
N TYR A 334 -28.82 -7.30 -0.30
CA TYR A 334 -27.53 -6.88 -0.85
C TYR A 334 -26.57 -6.43 0.26
N LEU A 335 -27.03 -5.48 1.10
CA LEU A 335 -26.21 -4.92 2.18
C LEU A 335 -25.88 -5.97 3.24
N LYS A 336 -26.84 -6.84 3.58
CA LYS A 336 -26.61 -7.98 4.48
C LYS A 336 -25.55 -8.92 3.91
N SER A 337 -25.66 -9.32 2.64
CA SER A 337 -24.69 -10.22 2.03
C SER A 337 -23.30 -9.61 1.98
N ASP A 338 -23.18 -8.34 1.62
CA ASP A 338 -21.88 -7.66 1.50
C ASP A 338 -21.16 -7.55 2.85
N THR A 339 -21.89 -7.25 3.93
CA THR A 339 -21.32 -7.20 5.28
C THR A 339 -20.85 -8.58 5.76
N LEU A 340 -21.64 -9.64 5.50
CA LEU A 340 -21.27 -11.01 5.88
C LEU A 340 -20.10 -11.54 5.04
N LEU A 341 -20.06 -11.22 3.74
CA LEU A 341 -18.94 -11.52 2.86
C LEU A 341 -17.65 -10.84 3.33
N LEU A 342 -17.73 -9.56 3.73
CA LEU A 342 -16.59 -8.85 4.32
C LEU A 342 -16.09 -9.56 5.59
N ALA A 343 -17.02 -10.00 6.45
CA ALA A 343 -16.67 -10.74 7.66
C ALA A 343 -15.95 -12.06 7.34
N ASP A 344 -16.46 -12.86 6.39
CA ASP A 344 -15.80 -14.10 5.94
C ASP A 344 -14.40 -13.83 5.35
N VAL A 345 -14.26 -12.81 4.51
CA VAL A 345 -12.97 -12.41 3.92
C VAL A 345 -11.96 -12.04 4.99
N PHE A 346 -12.34 -11.19 5.95
CA PHE A 346 -11.40 -10.73 6.96
C PHE A 346 -11.11 -11.80 8.02
N GLU A 347 -12.06 -12.66 8.38
CA GLU A 347 -11.80 -13.80 9.28
C GLU A 347 -10.87 -14.85 8.64
N ASN A 348 -11.02 -15.12 7.33
CA ASN A 348 -10.07 -15.94 6.61
C ASN A 348 -8.67 -15.31 6.62
N PHE A 349 -8.58 -14.00 6.37
CA PHE A 349 -7.34 -13.25 6.46
C PHE A 349 -6.70 -13.30 7.85
N ARG A 350 -7.49 -13.15 8.92
CA ARG A 350 -7.03 -13.33 10.31
C ARG A 350 -6.42 -14.71 10.51
N THR A 351 -7.10 -15.75 10.05
CA THR A 351 -6.63 -17.14 10.13
C THR A 351 -5.29 -17.31 9.43
N THR A 352 -5.17 -16.87 8.16
CA THR A 352 -3.92 -16.95 7.40
C THR A 352 -2.75 -16.23 8.09
N CYS A 353 -3.01 -15.06 8.70
CA CYS A 353 -1.99 -14.30 9.42
C CYS A 353 -1.54 -15.01 10.70
N ILE A 354 -2.47 -15.60 11.45
CA ILE A 354 -2.18 -16.35 12.67
C ILE A 354 -1.40 -17.63 12.32
N GLU A 355 -1.80 -18.36 11.29
CA GLU A 355 -1.09 -19.58 10.86
C GLU A 355 0.33 -19.29 10.35
N THR A 356 0.53 -18.17 9.64
CA THR A 356 1.84 -17.85 9.05
C THR A 356 2.77 -17.14 10.01
N TYR A 357 2.27 -16.14 10.74
CA TYR A 357 3.10 -15.24 11.56
C TYR A 357 2.78 -15.34 13.05
N ASN A 358 1.71 -16.07 13.42
CA ASN A 358 1.20 -16.15 14.78
C ASN A 358 0.93 -14.74 15.35
N LEU A 359 0.26 -13.90 14.55
CA LEU A 359 -0.17 -12.54 14.90
C LEU A 359 -1.56 -12.30 14.33
N ASP A 360 -2.47 -11.80 15.16
CA ASP A 360 -3.82 -11.46 14.72
C ASP A 360 -3.86 -10.03 14.14
N PRO A 361 -4.25 -9.85 12.87
CA PRO A 361 -4.33 -8.54 12.24
C PRO A 361 -5.35 -7.61 12.91
N ALA A 362 -6.28 -8.12 13.72
CA ALA A 362 -7.21 -7.30 14.48
C ALA A 362 -6.57 -6.41 15.56
N HIS A 363 -5.27 -6.61 15.84
CA HIS A 363 -4.49 -5.72 16.69
C HIS A 363 -3.76 -4.59 15.95
N TYR A 364 -3.93 -4.49 14.64
CA TYR A 364 -3.18 -3.56 13.78
C TYR A 364 -4.13 -2.62 13.05
N TYR A 365 -3.58 -1.50 12.58
CA TYR A 365 -4.31 -0.53 11.76
C TYR A 365 -4.14 -0.78 10.26
N THR A 366 -3.02 -1.38 9.85
CA THR A 366 -2.62 -1.54 8.43
C THR A 366 -1.67 -2.72 8.22
N SER A 367 -1.54 -3.21 6.98
CA SER A 367 -0.55 -4.23 6.60
C SER A 367 0.91 -3.85 6.91
N PRO A 368 1.38 -2.60 6.72
CA PRO A 368 2.71 -2.17 7.17
C PRO A 368 2.98 -2.36 8.66
N GLY A 369 1.99 -2.13 9.53
CA GLY A 369 2.14 -2.38 10.96
C GLY A 369 2.26 -3.87 11.28
N LEU A 370 1.38 -4.68 10.68
CA LEU A 370 1.39 -6.13 10.83
C LEU A 370 2.69 -6.75 10.32
N SER A 371 3.08 -6.41 9.09
CA SER A 371 4.24 -6.96 8.42
C SER A 371 5.56 -6.63 9.12
N TRP A 372 5.67 -5.41 9.68
CA TRP A 372 6.84 -5.04 10.47
C TRP A 372 6.98 -5.86 11.75
N ASP A 373 5.88 -6.04 12.50
CA ASP A 373 5.88 -6.89 13.69
C ASP A 373 6.12 -8.37 13.33
N SER A 374 5.55 -8.87 12.22
CA SER A 374 5.82 -10.21 11.69
C SER A 374 7.30 -10.42 11.39
N LEU A 375 7.95 -9.46 10.70
CA LEU A 375 9.37 -9.50 10.39
C LEU A 375 10.22 -9.54 11.66
N LEU A 376 9.99 -8.62 12.59
CA LEU A 376 10.77 -8.52 13.83
C LEU A 376 10.60 -9.78 14.68
N LYS A 377 9.38 -10.34 14.73
CA LYS A 377 9.09 -11.57 15.47
C LYS A 377 9.81 -12.77 14.84
N PHE A 378 9.71 -12.92 13.52
CA PHE A 378 10.29 -14.05 12.79
C PHE A 378 11.81 -14.04 12.84
N THR A 379 12.43 -12.88 12.59
CA THR A 379 13.90 -12.73 12.53
C THR A 379 14.55 -12.58 13.90
N LYS A 380 13.78 -12.20 14.93
CA LYS A 380 14.25 -11.87 16.29
C LYS A 380 15.38 -10.81 16.30
N ILE A 381 15.47 -10.01 15.23
CA ILE A 381 16.51 -8.99 15.06
C ILE A 381 16.33 -7.84 16.07
N LYS A 382 17.46 -7.26 16.46
CA LYS A 382 17.52 -5.99 17.20
C LYS A 382 18.23 -4.97 16.34
N LEU A 383 17.58 -3.84 16.13
CA LEU A 383 18.08 -2.75 15.30
C LEU A 383 18.36 -1.54 16.18
N ASP A 384 19.60 -1.05 16.18
CA ASP A 384 19.95 0.15 16.95
C ASP A 384 19.35 1.38 16.27
N LEU A 385 18.82 2.29 17.06
CA LEU A 385 18.40 3.59 16.55
C LEU A 385 19.58 4.56 16.53
N ILE A 386 19.62 5.40 15.50
CA ILE A 386 20.63 6.46 15.39
C ILE A 386 20.48 7.44 16.54
N GLN A 387 21.55 7.61 17.32
CA GLN A 387 21.61 8.52 18.47
C GLN A 387 22.34 9.84 18.17
N ASP A 388 22.88 9.99 16.97
CA ASP A 388 23.56 11.20 16.50
C ASP A 388 22.67 11.92 15.45
N PRO A 389 22.23 13.17 15.72
CA PRO A 389 21.44 13.97 14.78
C PRO A 389 22.10 14.15 13.41
N ASP A 390 23.43 14.28 13.33
CA ASP A 390 24.13 14.51 12.07
C ASP A 390 24.15 13.25 11.21
N MET A 391 24.28 12.07 11.83
CA MET A 391 24.14 10.79 11.13
C MET A 391 22.73 10.63 10.57
N LEU A 392 21.71 11.00 11.35
CA LEU A 392 20.32 10.93 10.94
C LEU A 392 20.03 11.85 9.74
N LEU A 393 20.50 13.11 9.79
CA LEU A 393 20.36 14.06 8.69
C LEU A 393 21.10 13.59 7.44
N MET A 394 22.29 13.00 7.59
CA MET A 394 23.05 12.38 6.50
C MET A 394 22.25 11.25 5.85
N ILE A 395 21.66 10.34 6.64
CA ILE A 395 20.81 9.25 6.15
C ILE A 395 19.58 9.79 5.44
N GLU A 396 18.86 10.76 6.02
CA GLU A 396 17.67 11.37 5.41
C GLU A 396 18.01 12.01 4.05
N LYS A 397 19.15 12.70 3.95
CA LYS A 397 19.65 13.30 2.69
C LYS A 397 20.01 12.22 1.65
N GLY A 398 20.41 11.03 2.09
CA GLY A 398 20.72 9.88 1.23
C GLY A 398 19.51 9.15 0.66
N ILE A 399 18.30 9.42 1.15
CA ILE A 399 17.09 8.72 0.71
C ILE A 399 16.62 9.24 -0.66
N ARG A 400 16.73 8.38 -1.68
CA ARG A 400 16.30 8.67 -3.07
C ARG A 400 15.59 7.47 -3.66
N GLY A 401 14.34 7.67 -4.09
CA GLY A 401 13.44 6.63 -4.59
C GLY A 401 13.90 5.94 -5.89
N GLY A 402 12.99 5.16 -6.48
CA GLY A 402 13.22 4.52 -7.79
C GLY A 402 13.35 5.53 -8.92
N ILE A 403 14.25 5.25 -9.86
CA ILE A 403 14.48 6.09 -11.04
C ILE A 403 13.33 5.88 -12.02
N SER A 404 12.75 6.97 -12.53
CA SER A 404 11.75 6.88 -13.60
C SER A 404 11.93 8.04 -14.57
N THR A 405 12.17 7.71 -15.84
CA THR A 405 12.44 8.64 -16.93
C THR A 405 12.15 7.98 -18.28
N ILE A 406 11.75 8.78 -19.27
CA ILE A 406 11.79 8.41 -20.69
C ILE A 406 13.13 8.93 -21.23
N THR A 407 13.86 8.14 -21.99
CA THR A 407 15.21 8.45 -22.48
C THR A 407 15.24 8.54 -23.99
N HIS A 408 14.37 7.78 -24.65
CA HIS A 408 14.09 7.90 -26.08
C HIS A 408 12.58 7.79 -26.30
N ARG A 409 12.00 8.75 -27.03
CA ARG A 409 10.56 9.03 -26.96
C ARG A 409 9.72 8.29 -28.00
N TYR A 410 10.34 7.68 -29.01
CA TYR A 410 9.64 6.92 -30.03
C TYR A 410 10.53 5.81 -30.58
N ALA A 411 10.04 4.59 -30.70
CA ALA A 411 10.76 3.52 -31.38
C ALA A 411 9.78 2.62 -32.13
N LYS A 412 10.23 2.09 -33.27
CA LYS A 412 9.52 1.07 -34.03
C LYS A 412 10.47 -0.09 -34.30
N ALA A 413 10.05 -1.29 -33.95
CA ALA A 413 10.82 -2.49 -34.19
C ALA A 413 10.77 -2.86 -35.69
N ASN A 414 11.79 -3.60 -36.15
CA ASN A 414 11.84 -4.20 -37.48
C ASN A 414 12.50 -5.57 -37.36
N ASN A 415 11.73 -6.67 -37.33
CA ASN A 415 12.31 -8.00 -37.18
C ASN A 415 11.42 -9.08 -37.81
N PRO A 416 11.96 -10.28 -38.10
CA PRO A 416 11.22 -11.35 -38.80
C PRO A 416 9.97 -11.87 -38.10
N TYR A 417 9.73 -11.51 -36.82
CA TYR A 417 8.54 -11.92 -36.09
C TYR A 417 7.37 -10.97 -36.28
N ILE A 418 7.57 -9.79 -36.87
CA ILE A 418 6.55 -8.77 -37.09
C ILE A 418 6.46 -8.41 -38.59
N ASP A 419 5.76 -7.33 -38.93
CA ASP A 419 5.82 -6.74 -40.27
C ASP A 419 7.27 -6.29 -40.57
N TYR A 420 7.97 -7.06 -41.40
CA TYR A 420 9.42 -7.05 -41.54
C TYR A 420 9.84 -6.45 -42.88
N ASP A 421 10.74 -5.46 -42.82
CA ASP A 421 11.42 -4.90 -43.98
C ASP A 421 12.86 -5.43 -44.03
N GLU A 422 13.12 -6.34 -44.98
CA GLU A 422 14.44 -6.95 -45.21
C GLU A 422 15.53 -5.93 -45.54
N ASN A 423 15.17 -4.72 -45.97
CA ASN A 423 16.13 -3.66 -46.30
C ASN A 423 16.58 -2.86 -45.08
N LYS A 424 15.99 -3.11 -43.91
CA LYS A 424 16.34 -2.44 -42.65
C LYS A 424 16.98 -3.43 -41.69
N PRO A 425 17.88 -2.98 -40.82
CA PRO A 425 18.50 -3.85 -39.82
C PRO A 425 17.44 -4.43 -38.87
N ASN A 426 17.71 -5.64 -38.38
CA ASN A 426 16.87 -6.27 -37.37
C ASN A 426 16.92 -5.48 -36.06
N SER A 427 15.77 -5.07 -35.57
CA SER A 427 15.62 -4.38 -34.30
C SER A 427 14.39 -4.84 -33.53
N TYR A 428 14.55 -4.89 -32.22
CA TYR A 428 13.58 -5.42 -31.26
C TYR A 428 13.30 -4.37 -30.19
N ILE A 429 12.05 -4.31 -29.73
CA ILE A 429 11.71 -3.57 -28.52
C ILE A 429 11.48 -4.59 -27.41
N SER A 430 12.32 -4.57 -26.38
CA SER A 430 12.33 -5.56 -25.29
C SER A 430 12.06 -4.89 -23.95
N TYR A 431 11.05 -5.38 -23.24
CA TYR A 431 10.60 -4.79 -21.98
C TYR A 431 10.86 -5.74 -20.80
N PHE A 432 11.87 -5.42 -20.00
CA PHE A 432 12.30 -6.24 -18.87
C PHE A 432 11.90 -5.63 -17.53
N ASP A 433 11.44 -6.45 -16.59
CA ASP A 433 11.03 -6.08 -15.23
C ASP A 433 11.70 -6.97 -14.19
N ALA A 434 12.34 -6.37 -13.18
CA ALA A 434 13.05 -7.11 -12.15
C ALA A 434 12.07 -7.74 -11.15
N ASN A 435 12.08 -9.08 -11.07
CA ASN A 435 11.26 -9.84 -10.14
C ASN A 435 11.53 -9.41 -8.68
N ASN A 436 10.59 -8.67 -8.09
CA ASN A 436 10.64 -8.20 -6.69
C ASN A 436 11.98 -7.51 -6.36
N LEU A 437 12.31 -6.44 -7.08
CA LEU A 437 13.54 -5.67 -6.94
C LEU A 437 13.89 -5.33 -5.48
N TYR A 438 12.93 -4.80 -4.72
CA TYR A 438 13.17 -4.47 -3.31
C TYR A 438 13.34 -5.73 -2.44
N GLY A 439 12.67 -6.85 -2.76
CA GLY A 439 12.91 -8.14 -2.10
C GLY A 439 14.34 -8.64 -2.30
N TRP A 440 14.88 -8.48 -3.51
CA TRP A 440 16.29 -8.79 -3.79
C TRP A 440 17.23 -7.91 -2.95
N ALA A 441 16.97 -6.61 -2.87
CA ALA A 441 17.77 -5.69 -2.06
C ALA A 441 17.64 -5.98 -0.55
N MET A 442 16.44 -6.34 -0.08
CA MET A 442 16.20 -6.79 1.30
C MET A 442 16.91 -8.12 1.63
N SER A 443 17.30 -8.89 0.62
CA SER A 443 18.02 -10.15 0.81
C SER A 443 19.54 -9.96 0.88
N GLN A 444 20.03 -8.73 0.68
CA GLN A 444 21.43 -8.37 0.82
C GLN A 444 21.81 -8.06 2.27
N SER A 445 23.10 -7.82 2.53
CA SER A 445 23.56 -7.36 3.83
C SER A 445 23.03 -5.95 4.09
N LEU A 446 22.23 -5.81 5.14
CA LEU A 446 21.62 -4.55 5.55
C LEU A 446 22.15 -4.11 6.92
N PRO A 447 22.20 -2.80 7.20
CA PRO A 447 22.68 -2.31 8.48
C PRO A 447 21.81 -2.82 9.64
N THR A 448 22.44 -3.07 10.80
CA THR A 448 21.78 -3.49 12.03
C THR A 448 21.98 -2.49 13.16
N GLY A 449 23.21 -2.00 13.36
CA GLY A 449 23.52 -1.12 14.48
C GLY A 449 24.99 -0.73 14.60
N ASN A 450 25.41 -0.33 15.81
CA ASN A 450 26.79 0.08 16.15
C ASN A 450 27.34 1.19 15.23
N PHE A 451 26.52 2.22 15.04
CA PHE A 451 26.82 3.36 14.18
C PHE A 451 27.92 4.24 14.77
N LYS A 452 28.95 4.51 13.99
CA LYS A 452 30.03 5.43 14.37
C LYS A 452 30.64 6.13 13.18
N TRP A 453 31.11 7.36 13.39
CA TRP A 453 31.96 8.04 12.43
C TRP A 453 33.30 7.30 12.31
N SER A 454 33.75 7.10 11.08
CA SER A 454 34.98 6.37 10.77
C SER A 454 35.96 7.24 9.98
N LYS A 455 37.26 6.98 10.16
CA LYS A 455 38.35 7.59 9.39
C LYS A 455 39.09 6.55 8.54
N LYS A 456 38.45 5.41 8.27
CA LYS A 456 39.03 4.34 7.46
C LYS A 456 39.34 4.83 6.05
N ASP A 457 40.40 4.25 5.50
CA ASP A 457 40.78 4.49 4.12
C ASP A 457 39.76 3.91 3.13
N ILE A 458 39.59 4.60 1.99
CA ILE A 458 38.58 4.25 0.99
C ILE A 458 38.88 2.92 0.28
N ALA A 459 40.15 2.60 0.01
CA ALA A 459 40.51 1.35 -0.66
C ALA A 459 40.09 0.16 0.20
N THR A 460 40.33 0.25 1.51
CA THR A 460 39.89 -0.77 2.47
C THR A 460 38.35 -0.92 2.49
N ILE A 461 37.60 0.18 2.36
CA ILE A 461 36.14 0.15 2.35
C ILE A 461 35.61 -0.57 1.10
N LEU A 462 36.14 -0.24 -0.09
CA LEU A 462 35.67 -0.75 -1.38
C LEU A 462 36.06 -2.22 -1.63
N GLU A 463 37.11 -2.70 -0.96
CA GLU A 463 37.54 -4.11 -1.02
C GLU A 463 36.88 -5.01 0.04
N SER A 464 36.24 -4.44 1.06
CA SER A 464 35.76 -5.23 2.20
C SER A 464 34.47 -6.02 1.91
N ASN A 465 34.55 -7.35 2.02
CA ASN A 465 33.40 -8.26 2.19
C ASN A 465 33.10 -8.53 3.68
N SER A 466 33.21 -7.49 4.51
CA SER A 466 33.25 -7.64 5.96
C SER A 466 31.86 -7.64 6.63
N LYS A 467 31.84 -8.00 7.92
CA LYS A 467 30.68 -7.81 8.81
C LYS A 467 30.30 -6.33 9.01
N LYS A 468 31.14 -5.40 8.54
CA LYS A 468 30.91 -3.95 8.58
C LYS A 468 30.48 -3.44 7.21
N GLY A 469 29.57 -2.47 7.20
CA GLY A 469 29.18 -1.69 6.03
C GLY A 469 29.38 -0.20 6.25
N TYR A 470 29.27 0.58 5.18
CA TYR A 470 29.53 2.03 5.20
C TYR A 470 28.54 2.84 4.36
N ILE A 471 28.22 4.04 4.85
CA ILE A 471 27.56 5.12 4.09
C ILE A 471 28.52 6.31 4.07
N LEU A 472 28.75 6.90 2.90
CA LEU A 472 29.74 7.95 2.70
C LEU A 472 29.10 9.22 2.16
N GLU A 473 29.63 10.38 2.56
CA GLU A 473 29.39 11.67 1.91
C GLU A 473 30.60 12.00 1.05
N VAL A 474 30.41 12.07 -0.27
CA VAL A 474 31.50 12.15 -1.25
C VAL A 474 31.24 13.19 -2.33
N ASP A 475 32.32 13.66 -2.96
CA ASP A 475 32.25 14.37 -4.23
C ASP A 475 32.66 13.41 -5.36
N LEU A 476 31.85 13.34 -6.41
CA LEU A 476 32.08 12.51 -7.59
C LEU A 476 32.14 13.42 -8.82
N GLU A 477 33.25 13.36 -9.53
CA GLU A 477 33.36 13.94 -10.86
C GLU A 477 32.73 12.99 -11.88
N TYR A 478 31.94 13.55 -12.79
CA TYR A 478 31.34 12.85 -13.92
C TYR A 478 32.13 13.22 -15.18
N PRO A 479 33.02 12.32 -15.67
CA PRO A 479 33.88 12.66 -16.79
C PRO A 479 33.10 12.79 -18.11
N LYS A 480 33.49 13.77 -18.94
CA LYS A 480 32.79 14.08 -20.21
C LYS A 480 32.78 12.91 -21.18
N GLU A 481 33.83 12.09 -21.17
CA GLU A 481 33.98 10.87 -21.97
C GLU A 481 32.89 9.82 -21.68
N LEU A 482 32.26 9.86 -20.50
CA LEU A 482 31.17 8.95 -20.14
C LEU A 482 29.79 9.46 -20.54
N HIS A 483 29.66 10.72 -20.95
CA HIS A 483 28.34 11.34 -21.14
C HIS A 483 27.51 10.63 -22.20
N ASP A 484 28.11 10.22 -23.32
CA ASP A 484 27.40 9.51 -24.38
C ASP A 484 26.99 8.10 -23.93
N LEU A 485 27.89 7.35 -23.27
CA LEU A 485 27.62 6.01 -22.76
C LEU A 485 26.55 6.02 -21.65
N HIS A 486 26.61 7.00 -20.76
CA HIS A 486 25.73 7.11 -19.61
C HIS A 486 24.49 7.97 -19.87
N ASN A 487 24.31 8.53 -21.07
CA ASN A 487 23.20 9.43 -21.38
C ASN A 487 21.85 8.79 -21.08
N ASP A 488 21.69 7.51 -21.43
CA ASP A 488 20.46 6.75 -21.25
C ASP A 488 20.13 6.54 -19.77
N TYR A 489 21.10 6.16 -18.95
CA TYR A 489 20.84 5.79 -17.55
C TYR A 489 21.85 6.33 -16.53
N PRO A 490 22.02 7.66 -16.40
CA PRO A 490 23.06 8.25 -15.56
C PRO A 490 23.12 7.69 -14.14
N LEU A 491 24.35 7.54 -13.64
CA LEU A 491 24.64 7.06 -12.29
C LEU A 491 24.36 8.14 -11.24
N ALA A 492 24.18 7.72 -9.99
CA ALA A 492 24.03 8.61 -8.83
C ALA A 492 22.94 9.71 -9.00
N ALA A 493 21.74 9.31 -9.45
CA ALA A 493 20.61 10.23 -9.61
C ALA A 493 20.32 11.03 -8.34
N GLU A 494 20.02 12.32 -8.47
CA GLU A 494 19.81 13.24 -7.34
C GLU A 494 18.53 14.06 -7.46
N ASN A 495 18.09 14.64 -6.35
CA ASN A 495 16.93 15.54 -6.34
C ASN A 495 17.37 16.94 -6.79
N ILE A 496 16.98 17.34 -8.00
CA ILE A 496 17.22 18.68 -8.54
C ILE A 496 15.91 19.49 -8.55
N VAL A 497 16.01 20.80 -8.39
CA VAL A 497 14.86 21.70 -8.44
C VAL A 497 14.67 22.15 -9.88
N ILE A 498 13.58 21.71 -10.51
CA ILE A 498 13.17 22.13 -11.86
C ILE A 498 11.81 22.82 -11.72
N ASP A 499 11.70 24.07 -12.19
CA ASP A 499 10.48 24.88 -12.08
C ASP A 499 9.89 24.94 -10.66
N LYS A 500 10.75 25.17 -9.66
CA LYS A 500 10.40 25.20 -8.22
C LYS A 500 9.92 23.86 -7.63
N VAL A 501 10.00 22.76 -8.40
CA VAL A 501 9.63 21.42 -7.96
C VAL A 501 10.88 20.54 -7.86
N SER A 502 11.12 19.98 -6.67
CA SER A 502 12.18 19.00 -6.46
C SER A 502 11.82 17.67 -7.11
N LYS A 503 12.68 17.15 -8.00
CA LYS A 503 12.48 15.90 -8.73
C LYS A 503 13.74 15.05 -8.70
N LEU A 504 13.57 13.74 -8.48
CA LEU A 504 14.65 12.78 -8.66
C LEU A 504 14.93 12.63 -10.15
N THR A 505 16.12 13.05 -10.57
CA THR A 505 16.53 13.11 -11.98
C THR A 505 17.91 12.47 -12.16
N PRO A 506 18.03 11.43 -13.00
CA PRO A 506 19.34 10.93 -13.41
C PRO A 506 19.99 11.95 -14.35
N ASN A 507 21.15 12.47 -13.97
CA ASN A 507 21.83 13.57 -14.68
C ASN A 507 23.35 13.38 -14.63
N LEU A 508 24.06 14.06 -15.54
CA LEU A 508 25.50 13.95 -15.78
C LEU A 508 26.31 15.08 -15.12
N TYR A 509 25.73 15.86 -14.20
CA TYR A 509 26.52 16.83 -13.43
C TYR A 509 27.48 16.13 -12.45
N ASN A 510 28.55 16.83 -12.05
CA ASN A 510 29.33 16.43 -10.88
C ASN A 510 28.42 16.36 -9.64
N LYS A 511 28.71 15.42 -8.75
CA LYS A 511 27.97 15.23 -7.51
C LYS A 511 28.77 15.82 -6.36
N GLU A 512 28.17 16.73 -5.61
CA GLU A 512 28.79 17.35 -4.44
C GLU A 512 28.09 16.92 -3.16
N LYS A 513 28.87 16.51 -2.16
CA LYS A 513 28.39 16.02 -0.86
C LYS A 513 27.26 15.00 -1.01
N TYR A 514 27.43 14.09 -1.97
CA TYR A 514 26.47 13.06 -2.30
C TYR A 514 26.58 11.92 -1.29
N ILE A 515 25.45 11.53 -0.71
CA ILE A 515 25.40 10.46 0.27
C ILE A 515 25.17 9.14 -0.44
N ILE A 516 26.05 8.15 -0.29
CA ILE A 516 26.01 6.89 -1.06
C ILE A 516 26.37 5.68 -0.19
N HIS A 517 25.74 4.54 -0.49
CA HIS A 517 26.13 3.26 0.11
C HIS A 517 27.43 2.75 -0.52
N TYR A 518 28.35 2.17 0.26
CA TYR A 518 29.67 1.79 -0.23
C TYR A 518 29.65 0.85 -1.45
N SER A 519 28.70 -0.09 -1.52
CA SER A 519 28.55 -0.98 -2.69
C SER A 519 28.13 -0.23 -3.95
N ALA A 520 27.28 0.79 -3.82
CA ALA A 520 26.87 1.64 -4.94
C ALA A 520 28.01 2.58 -5.36
N LEU A 521 28.80 3.07 -4.41
CA LEU A 521 30.00 3.87 -4.69
C LEU A 521 31.04 3.05 -5.47
N LYS A 522 31.28 1.81 -5.05
CA LYS A 522 32.15 0.87 -5.77
C LYS A 522 31.72 0.74 -7.22
N GLN A 523 30.43 0.44 -7.45
CA GLN A 523 29.89 0.33 -8.80
C GLN A 523 30.04 1.63 -9.61
N CYS A 524 29.86 2.80 -8.99
CA CYS A 524 30.07 4.08 -9.68
C CYS A 524 31.52 4.25 -10.15
N ILE A 525 32.50 3.88 -9.31
CA ILE A 525 33.94 3.96 -9.63
C ILE A 525 34.31 2.93 -10.69
N ASP A 526 33.82 1.69 -10.56
CA ASP A 526 34.04 0.62 -11.54
C ASP A 526 33.48 1.00 -12.92
N LEU A 527 32.40 1.79 -12.97
CA LEU A 527 31.81 2.36 -14.19
C LEU A 527 32.42 3.72 -14.60
N GLY A 528 33.50 4.15 -13.97
CA GLY A 528 34.35 5.26 -14.43
C GLY A 528 34.13 6.62 -13.76
N LEU A 529 33.22 6.77 -12.79
CA LEU A 529 33.14 8.03 -12.02
C LEU A 529 34.39 8.19 -11.16
N LYS A 530 34.90 9.42 -11.04
CA LYS A 530 36.11 9.72 -10.26
C LYS A 530 35.72 10.25 -8.89
N LEU A 531 36.15 9.55 -7.84
CA LEU A 531 36.01 10.03 -6.47
C LEU A 531 37.05 11.12 -6.20
N THR A 532 36.60 12.37 -6.03
CA THR A 532 37.49 13.52 -5.83
C THR A 532 37.66 13.86 -4.35
N LYS A 533 36.65 13.59 -3.51
CA LYS A 533 36.70 13.88 -2.08
C LYS A 533 35.79 12.97 -1.26
N VAL A 534 36.25 12.61 -0.06
CA VAL A 534 35.43 11.99 0.99
C VAL A 534 35.31 12.98 2.15
N HIS A 535 34.08 13.37 2.48
CA HIS A 535 33.83 14.32 3.57
C HIS A 535 33.63 13.60 4.90
N ARG A 536 32.79 12.55 4.90
CA ARG A 536 32.40 11.80 6.11
C ARG A 536 32.10 10.35 5.78
N ILE A 537 32.39 9.46 6.73
CA ILE A 537 32.16 8.01 6.63
C ILE A 537 31.40 7.54 7.87
N LEU A 538 30.23 6.95 7.66
CA LEU A 538 29.43 6.29 8.68
C LEU A 538 29.65 4.77 8.58
N GLU A 539 30.25 4.17 9.61
CA GLU A 539 30.44 2.71 9.74
C GLU A 539 29.32 2.09 10.57
N PHE A 540 28.89 0.88 10.21
CA PHE A 540 27.87 0.10 10.92
C PHE A 540 28.10 -1.41 10.83
N ASP A 541 27.49 -2.16 11.74
CA ASP A 541 27.33 -3.62 11.61
C ASP A 541 26.23 -3.94 10.59
N GLN A 542 26.41 -5.00 9.80
CA GLN A 542 25.45 -5.45 8.79
C GLN A 542 25.31 -6.97 8.73
N SER A 543 24.15 -7.44 8.30
CA SER A 543 23.89 -8.86 8.04
C SER A 543 22.69 -9.05 7.10
N LYS A 544 22.49 -10.25 6.57
CA LYS A 544 21.32 -10.60 5.72
C LYS A 544 20.08 -10.90 6.56
N TRP A 545 19.77 -10.06 7.54
CA TRP A 545 18.77 -10.35 8.57
C TRP A 545 17.32 -10.35 8.07
N MET A 546 17.00 -9.63 6.99
CA MET A 546 15.67 -9.66 6.37
C MET A 546 15.45 -10.88 5.46
N LYS A 547 16.53 -11.48 4.94
CA LYS A 547 16.47 -12.57 3.96
C LYS A 547 15.54 -13.72 4.40
N PRO A 548 15.63 -14.25 5.64
CA PRO A 548 14.76 -15.37 6.05
C PRO A 548 13.26 -15.06 5.95
N TYR A 549 12.86 -13.81 6.22
CA TYR A 549 11.46 -13.40 6.11
C TYR A 549 11.02 -13.25 4.64
N ILE A 550 11.91 -12.75 3.77
CA ILE A 550 11.65 -12.67 2.34
C ILE A 550 11.53 -14.07 1.73
N ASP A 551 12.39 -14.99 2.14
CA ASP A 551 12.36 -16.40 1.72
C ASP A 551 11.02 -17.04 2.14
N LEU A 552 10.63 -16.93 3.42
CA LEU A 552 9.34 -17.43 3.94
C LEU A 552 8.16 -16.95 3.09
N ASN A 553 8.06 -15.64 2.86
CA ASN A 553 6.96 -15.08 2.10
C ASN A 553 7.00 -15.48 0.62
N THR A 554 8.19 -15.70 0.07
CA THR A 554 8.36 -16.16 -1.32
C THR A 554 7.92 -17.61 -1.45
N GLU A 555 8.30 -18.49 -0.52
CA GLU A 555 7.85 -19.89 -0.45
C GLU A 555 6.32 -19.97 -0.30
N LYS A 556 5.75 -19.20 0.64
CA LYS A 556 4.29 -19.15 0.82
C LYS A 556 3.58 -18.62 -0.42
N ARG A 557 4.15 -17.63 -1.11
CA ARG A 557 3.64 -17.10 -2.39
C ARG A 557 3.72 -18.12 -3.53
N GLN A 558 4.74 -18.97 -3.56
CA GLN A 558 4.87 -20.04 -4.55
C GLN A 558 3.88 -21.18 -4.27
N ALA A 559 3.65 -21.51 -2.99
CA ALA A 559 2.70 -22.54 -2.57
C ALA A 559 1.22 -22.11 -2.63
N ALA A 560 0.95 -20.80 -2.68
CA ALA A 560 -0.39 -20.23 -2.70
C ALA A 560 -1.21 -20.69 -3.92
N LYS A 561 -2.40 -21.23 -3.66
CA LYS A 561 -3.29 -21.80 -4.70
C LYS A 561 -4.19 -20.76 -5.36
N ASN A 562 -4.54 -19.70 -4.62
CA ASN A 562 -5.40 -18.61 -5.10
C ASN A 562 -4.59 -17.31 -5.26
N ASP A 563 -5.14 -16.35 -6.02
CA ASP A 563 -4.43 -15.11 -6.32
C ASP A 563 -4.43 -14.13 -5.15
N PHE A 564 -5.41 -14.24 -4.25
CA PHE A 564 -5.46 -13.46 -3.01
C PHE A 564 -4.23 -13.71 -2.13
N GLU A 565 -3.89 -14.96 -1.83
CA GLU A 565 -2.73 -15.31 -1.02
C GLU A 565 -1.42 -14.89 -1.71
N LYS A 566 -1.33 -15.05 -3.04
CA LYS A 566 -0.16 -14.59 -3.81
C LYS A 566 0.04 -13.09 -3.69
N ASP A 567 -1.03 -12.32 -3.81
CA ASP A 567 -1.03 -10.85 -3.68
C ASP A 567 -0.74 -10.44 -2.22
N PHE A 568 -1.23 -11.20 -1.24
CA PHE A 568 -0.99 -10.96 0.18
C PHE A 568 0.49 -11.09 0.55
N TYR A 569 1.15 -12.22 0.25
CA TYR A 569 2.56 -12.40 0.59
C TYR A 569 3.47 -11.39 -0.14
N LYS A 570 3.09 -11.00 -1.38
CA LYS A 570 3.74 -9.90 -2.09
C LYS A 570 3.58 -8.57 -1.34
N LEU A 571 2.36 -8.27 -0.86
CA LEU A 571 2.08 -7.06 -0.09
C LEU A 571 2.88 -7.03 1.22
N MET A 572 3.04 -8.16 1.91
CA MET A 572 3.82 -8.24 3.15
C MET A 572 5.28 -7.83 2.90
N ASN A 573 5.93 -8.38 1.88
CA ASN A 573 7.29 -7.96 1.51
C ASN A 573 7.38 -6.45 1.21
N ASN A 574 6.49 -5.93 0.37
CA ASN A 574 6.48 -4.51 0.02
C ASN A 574 6.17 -3.59 1.23
N SER A 575 5.37 -4.08 2.18
CA SER A 575 4.94 -3.35 3.37
C SER A 575 6.09 -3.13 4.36
N VAL A 576 6.99 -4.11 4.51
CA VAL A 576 8.23 -3.95 5.30
C VAL A 576 9.07 -2.79 4.77
N PHE A 577 9.33 -2.79 3.46
CA PHE A 577 10.10 -1.72 2.83
C PHE A 577 9.44 -0.35 3.04
N GLY A 578 8.12 -0.26 2.85
CA GLY A 578 7.38 0.98 3.13
C GLY A 578 7.53 1.45 4.59
N LYS A 579 7.71 0.54 5.54
CA LYS A 579 7.87 0.86 6.97
C LYS A 579 9.26 1.40 7.31
N THR A 580 10.31 0.90 6.67
CA THR A 580 11.67 1.45 6.85
C THR A 580 11.81 2.84 6.24
N MET A 581 10.95 3.17 5.28
CA MET A 581 10.89 4.45 4.59
C MET A 581 9.93 5.47 5.21
N GLU A 582 9.37 5.18 6.39
CA GLU A 582 8.37 6.03 7.02
C GLU A 582 8.95 7.37 7.46
N ASN A 583 8.57 8.45 6.76
CA ASN A 583 8.98 9.79 7.10
C ASN A 583 8.06 10.41 8.18
N ILE A 584 8.57 10.48 9.41
CA ILE A 584 7.84 11.05 10.53
C ILE A 584 7.54 12.55 10.36
N ARG A 585 8.27 13.28 9.53
CA ARG A 585 8.07 14.72 9.27
C ARG A 585 6.74 14.95 8.54
N ASN A 586 6.39 14.06 7.61
CA ASN A 586 5.19 14.15 6.76
C ASN A 586 3.87 13.80 7.46
N ARG A 587 3.91 13.21 8.67
CA ARG A 587 2.67 12.95 9.42
C ARG A 587 1.96 14.28 9.73
N VAL A 588 0.64 14.29 9.78
CA VAL A 588 -0.13 15.49 10.12
C VAL A 588 -0.50 15.43 11.62
N ASP A 589 -0.65 16.57 12.29
CA ASP A 589 -1.21 16.63 13.65
C ASP A 589 -2.58 17.32 13.59
N VAL A 590 -3.64 16.51 13.54
CA VAL A 590 -5.03 16.95 13.53
C VAL A 590 -5.73 16.39 14.75
N GLN A 591 -6.49 17.24 15.44
CA GLN A 591 -7.31 16.85 16.57
C GLN A 591 -8.78 17.14 16.28
N LEU A 592 -9.65 16.17 16.55
CA LEU A 592 -11.09 16.36 16.51
C LEU A 592 -11.58 16.75 17.91
N VAL A 593 -12.20 17.92 18.02
CA VAL A 593 -12.77 18.46 19.26
C VAL A 593 -14.27 18.66 19.13
N LYS A 594 -14.97 18.53 20.24
CA LYS A 594 -16.45 18.46 20.26
C LYS A 594 -17.12 19.72 20.79
N ASN A 595 -16.37 20.59 21.47
CA ASN A 595 -16.91 21.81 22.06
C ASN A 595 -15.97 23.01 21.89
N LYS A 596 -16.54 24.20 22.08
CA LYS A 596 -15.87 25.49 21.91
C LYS A 596 -14.69 25.65 22.86
N GLU A 597 -14.79 25.21 24.11
CA GLU A 597 -13.72 25.35 25.09
C GLU A 597 -12.47 24.58 24.70
N GLN A 598 -12.62 23.32 24.28
CA GLN A 598 -11.53 22.50 23.77
C GLN A 598 -10.90 23.12 22.51
N ALA A 599 -11.73 23.61 21.59
CA ALA A 599 -11.26 24.29 20.39
C ALA A 599 -10.45 25.54 20.74
N GLN A 600 -10.97 26.40 21.61
CA GLN A 600 -10.30 27.63 22.05
C GLN A 600 -8.95 27.31 22.72
N LYS A 601 -8.89 26.27 23.55
CA LYS A 601 -7.63 25.80 24.17
C LYS A 601 -6.59 25.40 23.13
N LEU A 602 -6.98 24.81 22.00
CA LEU A 602 -6.04 24.43 20.93
C LEU A 602 -5.65 25.62 20.05
N VAL A 603 -6.60 26.50 19.71
CA VAL A 603 -6.36 27.71 18.90
C VAL A 603 -5.42 28.67 19.62
N ASN A 604 -5.51 28.77 20.95
CA ASN A 604 -4.62 29.61 21.75
C ASN A 604 -3.18 29.07 21.86
N LYS A 605 -2.89 27.86 21.35
CA LYS A 605 -1.52 27.32 21.38
C LYS A 605 -0.66 27.95 20.28
N PRO A 606 0.63 28.21 20.56
CA PRO A 606 1.53 28.86 19.58
C PRO A 606 1.79 28.02 18.33
N ASN A 607 1.53 26.71 18.38
CA ASN A 607 1.69 25.80 17.25
C ASN A 607 0.39 25.56 16.47
N PHE A 608 -0.66 26.36 16.69
CA PHE A 608 -1.86 26.31 15.87
C PHE A 608 -1.56 26.67 14.40
N GLU A 609 -2.19 25.96 13.46
CA GLU A 609 -2.06 26.24 12.02
C GLU A 609 -3.38 26.69 11.40
N SER A 610 -4.42 25.88 11.53
CA SER A 610 -5.76 26.17 10.98
C SER A 610 -6.82 25.31 11.67
N PHE A 611 -8.11 25.63 11.47
CA PHE A 611 -9.21 24.76 11.90
C PHE A 611 -10.29 24.68 10.83
N LYS A 612 -11.13 23.66 10.92
CA LYS A 612 -12.26 23.41 10.04
C LYS A 612 -13.45 22.88 10.83
N ILE A 613 -14.60 23.52 10.63
CA ILE A 613 -15.84 23.18 11.32
C ILE A 613 -16.62 22.20 10.44
N PHE A 614 -16.89 21.00 10.95
CA PHE A 614 -17.64 19.96 10.22
C PHE A 614 -19.12 19.91 10.61
N SER A 615 -19.41 20.19 11.88
CA SER A 615 -20.76 20.30 12.43
C SER A 615 -20.73 21.18 13.69
N LYS A 616 -21.90 21.42 14.30
CA LYS A 616 -22.02 22.17 15.57
C LYS A 616 -21.14 21.59 16.68
N ASN A 617 -20.93 20.28 16.68
CA ASN A 617 -20.23 19.54 17.74
C ASN A 617 -18.99 18.79 17.23
N LEU A 618 -18.43 19.17 16.07
CA LEU A 618 -17.21 18.56 15.55
C LEU A 618 -16.37 19.56 14.76
N ILE A 619 -15.15 19.81 15.27
CA ILE A 619 -14.17 20.72 14.68
C ILE A 619 -12.85 19.96 14.55
N ALA A 620 -12.24 20.00 13.37
CA ALA A 620 -10.85 19.60 13.17
C ALA A 620 -9.94 20.79 13.42
N VAL A 621 -8.95 20.63 14.30
CA VAL A 621 -7.91 21.62 14.56
C VAL A 621 -6.58 21.06 14.08
N HIS A 622 -5.96 21.77 13.14
CA HIS A 622 -4.67 21.42 12.56
C HIS A 622 -3.55 22.17 13.31
N MET A 623 -2.55 21.40 13.73
CA MET A 623 -1.44 21.87 14.54
C MET A 623 -0.12 21.63 13.81
N LYS A 624 0.81 22.58 13.93
CA LYS A 624 2.22 22.38 13.59
C LYS A 624 2.86 21.48 14.64
N LYS A 625 3.72 20.57 14.21
CA LYS A 625 4.49 19.73 15.14
C LYS A 625 5.54 20.55 15.86
N THR A 626 5.60 20.41 17.18
CA THR A 626 6.64 21.01 18.03
C THR A 626 7.77 20.04 18.34
N LYS A 627 7.50 18.73 18.23
CA LYS A 627 8.42 17.65 18.55
C LYS A 627 8.35 16.55 17.48
N LEU A 628 9.50 15.98 17.15
CA LEU A 628 9.62 14.81 16.27
C LEU A 628 10.44 13.74 16.97
N ARG A 629 9.81 12.61 17.26
CA ARG A 629 10.48 11.44 17.84
C ARG A 629 10.97 10.52 16.72
N PHE A 630 12.28 10.37 16.58
CA PHE A 630 12.90 9.46 15.62
C PHE A 630 13.01 8.07 16.21
N ASP A 631 12.07 7.20 15.81
CA ASP A 631 11.89 5.84 16.31
C ASP A 631 11.78 4.81 15.17
N LYS A 632 12.37 5.14 14.01
CA LYS A 632 12.32 4.36 12.78
C LYS A 632 13.73 4.11 12.24
N PRO A 633 14.08 2.87 11.83
CA PRO A 633 15.39 2.55 11.29
C PRO A 633 15.50 2.96 9.81
N THR A 634 15.50 4.27 9.54
CA THR A 634 15.47 4.83 8.18
C THR A 634 16.72 4.51 7.35
N TYR A 635 17.84 4.22 8.01
CA TYR A 635 19.08 3.75 7.36
C TYR A 635 18.85 2.47 6.56
N VAL A 636 17.95 1.59 6.99
CA VAL A 636 17.62 0.36 6.27
C VAL A 636 16.95 0.68 4.95
N GLY A 637 15.99 1.59 4.95
CA GLY A 637 15.28 2.03 3.74
C GLY A 637 16.22 2.68 2.73
N MET A 638 17.15 3.52 3.22
CA MET A 638 18.21 4.13 2.40
C MET A 638 19.10 3.06 1.75
N SER A 639 19.61 2.08 2.51
CA SER A 639 20.43 1.00 1.97
C SER A 639 19.69 0.14 0.95
N ILE A 640 18.42 -0.22 1.20
CA ILE A 640 17.58 -0.97 0.25
C ILE A 640 17.45 -0.20 -1.07
N LEU A 641 17.18 1.11 -1.01
CA LEU A 641 17.05 1.96 -2.19
C LEU A 641 18.35 2.07 -2.98
N GLU A 642 19.51 2.16 -2.34
CA GLU A 642 20.79 2.22 -3.05
C GLU A 642 21.14 0.87 -3.67
N LEU A 643 21.03 -0.23 -2.91
CA LEU A 643 21.28 -1.58 -3.41
C LEU A 643 20.33 -1.97 -4.55
N SER A 644 19.05 -1.57 -4.49
CA SER A 644 18.13 -1.82 -5.61
C SER A 644 18.61 -1.20 -6.92
N LYS A 645 19.19 0.01 -6.89
CA LYS A 645 19.73 0.66 -8.09
C LYS A 645 20.94 -0.11 -8.63
N THR A 646 21.76 -0.70 -7.75
CA THR A 646 22.95 -1.43 -8.21
C THR A 646 22.59 -2.63 -9.08
N LEU A 647 21.50 -3.34 -8.78
CA LEU A 647 21.02 -4.43 -9.65
C LEU A 647 20.60 -3.93 -11.03
N MET A 648 19.87 -2.80 -11.08
CA MET A 648 19.41 -2.22 -12.35
C MET A 648 20.58 -1.70 -13.19
N TYR A 649 21.55 -1.04 -12.56
CA TYR A 649 22.77 -0.58 -13.21
C TYR A 649 23.65 -1.75 -13.69
N ASP A 650 23.74 -2.83 -12.91
CA ASP A 650 24.49 -4.03 -13.31
C ASP A 650 23.89 -4.65 -14.58
N PHE A 651 22.57 -4.81 -14.61
CA PHE A 651 21.90 -5.31 -15.82
C PHE A 651 22.05 -4.36 -17.02
N HIS A 652 21.96 -3.05 -16.80
CA HIS A 652 22.12 -2.07 -17.89
C HIS A 652 23.55 -2.02 -18.43
N TYR A 653 24.54 -1.79 -17.58
CA TYR A 653 25.91 -1.51 -17.99
C TYR A 653 26.74 -2.79 -18.22
N ASN A 654 26.70 -3.73 -17.28
CA ASN A 654 27.56 -4.91 -17.32
C ASN A 654 26.99 -6.04 -18.20
N HIS A 655 25.69 -6.04 -18.47
CA HIS A 655 25.05 -7.00 -19.37
C HIS A 655 24.64 -6.37 -20.70
N ILE A 656 23.65 -5.48 -20.72
CA ILE A 656 23.07 -4.95 -21.97
C ILE A 656 24.08 -4.11 -22.78
N LYS A 657 24.68 -3.07 -22.19
CA LYS A 657 25.66 -2.21 -22.87
C LYS A 657 26.97 -2.95 -23.18
N ASN A 658 27.37 -3.93 -22.38
CA ASN A 658 28.53 -4.76 -22.69
C ASN A 658 28.28 -5.69 -23.91
N LYS A 659 27.06 -6.22 -24.05
CA LYS A 659 26.71 -7.14 -25.14
C LYS A 659 26.38 -6.42 -26.45
N TYR A 660 25.67 -5.30 -26.39
CA TYR A 660 25.13 -4.61 -27.56
C TYR A 660 25.79 -3.25 -27.82
N HIS A 661 26.59 -2.72 -26.90
CA HIS A 661 27.24 -1.42 -27.04
C HIS A 661 26.25 -0.30 -27.40
N ASN A 662 26.46 0.37 -28.54
CA ASN A 662 25.62 1.45 -29.04
C ASN A 662 24.35 0.95 -29.74
N GLU A 663 24.25 -0.35 -30.03
CA GLU A 663 23.08 -0.98 -30.68
C GLU A 663 21.91 -1.20 -29.70
N ALA A 664 22.11 -0.99 -28.40
CA ALA A 664 21.04 -0.98 -27.41
C ALA A 664 20.79 0.43 -26.88
N GLN A 665 19.61 0.97 -27.17
CA GLN A 665 19.13 2.25 -26.66
C GLN A 665 18.05 2.03 -25.61
N LEU A 666 18.21 2.65 -24.44
CA LEU A 666 17.13 2.63 -23.44
C LEU A 666 16.00 3.56 -23.91
N LEU A 667 14.77 3.06 -23.91
CA LEU A 667 13.57 3.84 -24.20
C LEU A 667 13.02 4.49 -22.93
N PHE A 668 12.89 3.70 -21.87
CA PHE A 668 12.48 4.18 -20.56
C PHE A 668 12.91 3.28 -19.41
N THR A 669 12.82 3.84 -18.22
CA THR A 669 12.84 3.10 -16.96
C THR A 669 11.71 3.59 -16.04
N ASP A 670 11.08 2.67 -15.31
CA ASP A 670 10.22 2.98 -14.16
C ASP A 670 10.53 2.02 -13.03
N THR A 671 11.40 2.47 -12.11
CA THR A 671 11.82 1.80 -10.87
C THR A 671 12.55 0.48 -11.08
N ASP A 672 11.82 -0.58 -11.39
CA ASP A 672 12.25 -1.97 -11.54
C ASP A 672 12.22 -2.45 -12.98
N SER A 673 11.86 -1.57 -13.91
CA SER A 673 11.70 -1.93 -15.31
C SER A 673 12.63 -1.14 -16.24
N LEU A 674 13.10 -1.80 -17.31
CA LEU A 674 13.97 -1.27 -18.36
C LEU A 674 13.42 -1.73 -19.71
N CYS A 675 13.07 -0.79 -20.58
CA CYS A 675 12.63 -1.07 -21.94
C CYS A 675 13.64 -0.55 -22.94
N TYR A 676 14.06 -1.40 -23.88
CA TYR A 676 15.12 -1.11 -24.84
C TYR A 676 14.63 -1.21 -26.27
N HIS A 677 15.25 -0.44 -27.17
CA HIS A 677 15.32 -0.74 -28.59
C HIS A 677 16.71 -1.30 -28.88
N ILE A 678 16.78 -2.53 -29.38
CA ILE A 678 18.02 -3.30 -29.55
C ILE A 678 18.13 -3.76 -31.00
N VAL A 679 19.22 -3.40 -31.65
CA VAL A 679 19.60 -3.93 -32.97
C VAL A 679 20.44 -5.21 -32.76
N THR A 680 19.94 -6.34 -33.25
CA THR A 680 20.58 -7.66 -33.16
C THR A 680 19.93 -8.59 -34.18
N GLU A 681 20.58 -9.71 -34.53
CA GLU A 681 19.95 -10.70 -35.41
C GLU A 681 18.67 -11.28 -34.79
N ASP A 682 18.74 -11.74 -33.53
CA ASP A 682 17.64 -12.42 -32.82
C ASP A 682 17.81 -12.31 -31.29
N ILE A 683 16.99 -11.45 -30.68
CA ILE A 683 17.02 -11.21 -29.23
C ILE A 683 16.65 -12.45 -28.42
N TYR A 684 15.83 -13.36 -28.95
CA TYR A 684 15.40 -14.56 -28.24
C TYR A 684 16.53 -15.60 -28.21
N LYS A 685 17.32 -15.73 -29.28
CA LYS A 685 18.56 -16.54 -29.25
C LYS A 685 19.56 -15.98 -28.25
N ASP A 686 19.67 -14.67 -28.17
CA ASP A 686 20.53 -13.99 -27.22
C ASP A 686 20.10 -14.26 -25.78
N MET A 687 18.81 -14.10 -25.47
CA MET A 687 18.24 -14.43 -24.16
C MET A 687 18.43 -15.90 -23.80
N LYS A 688 18.40 -16.82 -24.78
CA LYS A 688 18.65 -18.25 -24.55
C LYS A 688 20.06 -18.52 -24.01
N LYS A 689 21.07 -17.81 -24.54
CA LYS A 689 22.47 -17.93 -24.08
C LYS A 689 22.60 -17.46 -22.63
N ASP A 690 21.89 -16.38 -22.31
CA ASP A 690 21.91 -15.74 -20.99
C ASP A 690 20.71 -16.13 -20.12
N LYS A 691 20.17 -17.35 -20.31
CA LYS A 691 18.92 -17.81 -19.67
C LYS A 691 18.89 -17.66 -18.14
N MET A 692 20.06 -17.67 -17.51
CA MET A 692 20.23 -17.53 -16.07
C MET A 692 19.84 -16.13 -15.55
N LEU A 693 19.78 -15.11 -16.41
CA LEU A 693 19.39 -13.76 -16.04
C LEU A 693 17.88 -13.51 -16.16
N PHE A 694 17.20 -14.30 -16.99
CA PHE A 694 15.82 -14.03 -17.39
C PHE A 694 14.79 -14.95 -16.73
N ASP A 695 13.63 -14.40 -16.39
CA ASP A 695 12.42 -15.15 -16.06
C ASP A 695 11.49 -15.16 -17.28
N THR A 696 11.40 -16.32 -17.94
CA THR A 696 10.55 -16.58 -19.11
C THR A 696 9.36 -17.48 -18.77
N SER A 697 9.01 -17.60 -17.48
CA SER A 697 7.93 -18.49 -17.02
C SER A 697 6.53 -18.02 -17.44
N ASN A 698 6.38 -16.76 -17.85
CA ASN A 698 5.14 -16.19 -18.39
C ASN A 698 4.97 -16.40 -19.90
N TYR A 699 5.90 -17.07 -20.57
CA TYR A 699 5.80 -17.37 -21.99
C TYR A 699 4.75 -18.45 -22.25
N SER A 700 4.23 -18.54 -23.47
CA SER A 700 3.43 -19.71 -23.86
C SER A 700 4.26 -20.99 -23.71
N LYS A 701 3.64 -22.08 -23.27
CA LYS A 701 4.31 -23.39 -23.10
C LYS A 701 4.97 -23.89 -24.39
N ASP A 702 4.43 -23.48 -25.53
CA ASP A 702 4.94 -23.85 -26.85
C ASP A 702 6.15 -22.99 -27.30
N HIS A 703 6.46 -21.91 -26.56
CA HIS A 703 7.57 -21.03 -26.89
C HIS A 703 8.92 -21.68 -26.54
N LYS A 704 9.90 -21.61 -27.44
CA LYS A 704 11.25 -22.23 -27.31
C LYS A 704 12.05 -21.79 -26.07
N LEU A 705 11.65 -20.69 -25.43
CA LEU A 705 12.30 -20.12 -24.25
C LEU A 705 11.50 -20.31 -22.96
N TYR A 706 10.30 -20.88 -23.03
CA TYR A 706 9.51 -21.12 -21.84
C TYR A 706 10.27 -22.00 -20.85
N SER A 707 10.43 -21.50 -19.63
CA SER A 707 11.08 -22.21 -18.54
C SER A 707 10.51 -21.76 -17.20
N ASN A 708 10.29 -22.73 -16.30
CA ASN A 708 9.92 -22.43 -14.92
C ASN A 708 11.14 -22.31 -13.98
N GLU A 709 12.36 -22.45 -14.50
CA GLU A 709 13.61 -22.43 -13.71
C GLU A 709 13.77 -21.14 -12.89
N ASN A 710 13.40 -19.99 -13.47
CA ASN A 710 13.52 -18.67 -12.82
C ASN A 710 12.17 -18.06 -12.38
N ASN A 711 11.09 -18.85 -12.34
CA ASN A 711 9.74 -18.34 -12.03
C ASN A 711 9.70 -17.60 -10.69
N LYS A 712 9.53 -16.27 -10.74
CA LYS A 712 9.50 -15.36 -9.59
C LYS A 712 10.77 -15.40 -8.72
N VAL A 713 11.88 -15.88 -9.24
CA VAL A 713 13.17 -15.81 -8.54
C VAL A 713 13.58 -14.34 -8.44
N ILE A 714 13.84 -13.89 -7.21
CA ILE A 714 14.08 -12.46 -6.93
C ILE A 714 15.32 -11.94 -7.68
N GLY A 715 15.20 -10.75 -8.27
CA GLY A 715 16.26 -10.08 -9.01
C GLY A 715 16.52 -10.59 -10.42
N LYS A 716 15.77 -11.60 -10.92
CA LYS A 716 15.80 -11.98 -12.34
C LYS A 716 14.95 -11.04 -13.18
N MET A 717 15.34 -10.83 -14.43
CA MET A 717 14.64 -9.95 -15.36
C MET A 717 13.55 -10.72 -16.10
N LYS A 718 12.29 -10.45 -15.76
CA LYS A 718 11.13 -10.99 -16.45
C LYS A 718 10.87 -10.21 -17.73
N ASP A 719 10.61 -10.89 -18.84
CA ASP A 719 10.09 -10.22 -20.03
C ASP A 719 8.58 -9.97 -19.88
N GLU A 720 8.21 -8.70 -19.80
CA GLU A 720 6.87 -8.28 -19.39
C GLU A 720 5.81 -8.60 -20.45
N THR A 721 6.18 -8.73 -21.74
CA THR A 721 5.23 -9.07 -22.81
C THR A 721 5.07 -10.57 -23.03
N GLY A 722 5.79 -11.41 -22.28
CA GLY A 722 5.65 -12.87 -22.33
C GLY A 722 6.03 -13.46 -23.70
N GLY A 723 7.07 -12.91 -24.32
CA GLY A 723 7.56 -13.33 -25.62
C GLY A 723 6.81 -12.72 -26.79
N LYS A 724 5.78 -11.89 -26.57
CA LYS A 724 5.07 -11.19 -27.63
C LYS A 724 5.87 -9.98 -28.10
N PRO A 725 6.30 -9.91 -29.38
CA PRO A 725 7.06 -8.77 -29.87
C PRO A 725 6.30 -7.44 -29.72
N ILE A 726 7.00 -6.40 -29.27
CA ILE A 726 6.53 -5.02 -29.30
C ILE A 726 6.87 -4.43 -30.67
N VAL A 727 5.86 -3.87 -31.34
CA VAL A 727 5.97 -3.29 -32.69
C VAL A 727 6.34 -1.82 -32.63
N GLU A 728 5.70 -1.05 -31.74
CA GLU A 728 5.83 0.41 -31.68
C GLU A 728 5.72 0.89 -30.23
N PHE A 729 6.54 1.88 -29.87
CA PHE A 729 6.60 2.51 -28.56
C PHE A 729 6.55 4.03 -28.68
N VAL A 730 5.85 4.68 -27.75
CA VAL A 730 5.79 6.15 -27.62
C VAL A 730 5.88 6.54 -26.14
N GLY A 731 6.85 7.37 -25.79
CA GLY A 731 7.08 7.88 -24.44
C GLY A 731 7.05 9.40 -24.38
N LEU A 732 6.16 9.97 -23.57
CA LEU A 732 6.03 11.42 -23.45
C LEU A 732 6.86 12.00 -22.32
N ARG A 733 6.77 11.39 -21.13
CA ARG A 733 7.52 11.71 -19.90
C ARG A 733 7.42 10.57 -18.90
N ALA A 734 8.13 10.67 -17.77
CA ALA A 734 8.10 9.64 -16.72
C ALA A 734 6.66 9.23 -16.35
N LYS A 735 6.36 7.92 -16.42
CA LYS A 735 5.04 7.31 -16.15
C LYS A 735 3.91 7.74 -17.10
N LEU A 736 4.28 8.20 -18.30
CA LEU A 736 3.39 8.58 -19.39
C LEU A 736 3.91 8.03 -20.73
N TYR A 737 3.55 6.78 -21.05
CA TYR A 737 4.00 6.08 -22.24
C TYR A 737 3.00 5.02 -22.71
N ALA A 738 3.11 4.57 -23.95
CA ALA A 738 2.32 3.50 -24.52
C ALA A 738 3.15 2.66 -25.50
N TYR A 739 2.75 1.39 -25.67
CA TYR A 739 3.33 0.51 -26.68
C TYR A 739 2.28 -0.43 -27.26
N LYS A 740 2.57 -0.96 -28.45
CA LYS A 740 1.70 -1.89 -29.18
C LYS A 740 2.44 -3.19 -29.46
N THR A 741 1.79 -4.32 -29.16
CA THR A 741 2.33 -5.66 -29.46
C THR A 741 1.87 -6.17 -30.82
N ILE A 742 2.45 -7.28 -31.27
CA ILE A 742 2.07 -7.94 -32.53
C ILE A 742 0.58 -8.29 -32.62
N ASP A 743 -0.03 -8.68 -31.50
CA ASP A 743 -1.47 -9.00 -31.41
C ASP A 743 -2.39 -7.76 -31.53
N ASN A 744 -1.86 -6.60 -31.94
CA ASN A 744 -2.54 -5.30 -31.95
C ASN A 744 -3.07 -4.86 -30.57
N ILE A 745 -2.51 -5.38 -29.48
CA ILE A 745 -2.84 -4.96 -28.11
C ILE A 745 -2.03 -3.71 -27.76
N GLU A 746 -2.71 -2.66 -27.31
CA GLU A 746 -2.09 -1.43 -26.81
C GLU A 746 -2.03 -1.41 -25.28
N GLU A 747 -0.82 -1.33 -24.73
CA GLU A 747 -0.60 -1.10 -23.31
C GLU A 747 -0.28 0.37 -23.06
N LYS A 748 -1.00 0.99 -22.12
CA LYS A 748 -1.02 2.45 -21.93
C LYS A 748 -0.84 2.80 -20.46
N LYS A 749 0.17 3.64 -20.16
CA LYS A 749 0.41 4.19 -18.83
C LYS A 749 0.19 5.70 -18.85
N ALA A 750 -0.83 6.16 -18.11
CA ALA A 750 -1.10 7.59 -17.92
C ALA A 750 -1.30 7.91 -16.42
N LYS A 751 -0.21 8.22 -15.72
CA LYS A 751 -0.27 8.50 -14.28
C LYS A 751 -1.26 9.64 -13.97
N GLY A 752 -2.19 9.35 -13.08
CA GLY A 752 -3.18 10.31 -12.60
C GLY A 752 -4.49 10.32 -13.39
N ILE A 753 -4.65 9.45 -14.39
CA ILE A 753 -5.91 9.20 -15.09
C ILE A 753 -6.45 7.84 -14.65
N LYS A 754 -7.78 7.73 -14.50
CA LYS A 754 -8.44 6.47 -14.13
C LYS A 754 -8.20 5.39 -15.18
N LYS A 755 -7.93 4.15 -14.75
CA LYS A 755 -7.65 3.00 -15.62
C LYS A 755 -8.69 2.83 -16.74
N LYS A 756 -9.97 2.83 -16.39
CA LYS A 756 -11.08 2.71 -17.36
C LYS A 756 -11.10 3.81 -18.41
N VAL A 757 -10.79 5.04 -18.02
CA VAL A 757 -10.69 6.18 -18.96
C VAL A 757 -9.53 5.98 -19.92
N VAL A 758 -8.39 5.47 -19.45
CA VAL A 758 -7.25 5.11 -20.32
C VAL A 758 -7.63 4.00 -21.29
N GLU A 759 -8.31 2.95 -20.82
CA GLU A 759 -8.73 1.81 -21.64
C GLU A 759 -9.71 2.22 -22.75
N GLN A 760 -10.67 3.10 -22.46
CA GLN A 760 -11.78 3.42 -23.36
C GLN A 760 -11.52 4.64 -24.26
N THR A 761 -10.73 5.62 -23.81
CA THR A 761 -10.68 6.95 -24.45
C THR A 761 -9.29 7.37 -24.91
N ILE A 762 -8.25 6.59 -24.60
CA ILE A 762 -6.87 6.89 -24.98
C ILE A 762 -6.35 5.74 -25.85
N ASN A 763 -5.72 6.07 -26.98
CA ASN A 763 -5.05 5.11 -27.86
C ASN A 763 -3.59 5.53 -28.15
N LEU A 764 -2.82 4.69 -28.84
CA LEU A 764 -1.42 4.99 -29.17
C LEU A 764 -1.29 6.26 -30.03
N GLU A 765 -2.23 6.50 -30.94
CA GLU A 765 -2.24 7.69 -31.80
C GLU A 765 -2.43 9.00 -30.99
N ASP A 766 -3.14 8.98 -29.86
CA ASP A 766 -3.17 10.13 -28.95
C ASP A 766 -1.77 10.49 -28.42
N TYR A 767 -0.94 9.49 -28.08
CA TYR A 767 0.44 9.73 -27.67
C TYR A 767 1.29 10.26 -28.82
N LYS A 768 1.12 9.73 -30.03
CA LYS A 768 1.84 10.19 -31.24
C LYS A 768 1.49 11.63 -31.58
N ARG A 769 0.22 12.00 -31.53
CA ARG A 769 -0.22 13.40 -31.70
C ARG A 769 0.39 14.32 -30.66
N CYS A 770 0.47 13.88 -29.40
CA CYS A 770 1.15 14.65 -28.35
C CYS A 770 2.64 14.82 -28.60
N LEU A 771 3.30 13.78 -29.15
CA LEU A 771 4.74 13.78 -29.39
C LEU A 771 5.13 14.59 -30.64
N PHE A 772 4.46 14.33 -31.77
CA PHE A 772 4.83 14.87 -33.08
C PHE A 772 4.12 16.19 -33.40
N GLU A 773 2.89 16.39 -32.95
CA GLU A 773 2.12 17.61 -33.22
C GLU A 773 2.14 18.61 -32.05
N GLY A 774 2.66 18.21 -30.89
CA GLY A 774 2.70 19.05 -29.68
C GLY A 774 1.34 19.32 -29.03
N LYS A 775 0.27 18.64 -29.46
CA LYS A 775 -1.10 18.84 -28.95
C LYS A 775 -1.31 18.10 -27.63
N SER A 776 -1.80 18.78 -26.60
CA SER A 776 -2.24 18.11 -25.37
C SER A 776 -3.62 17.46 -25.53
N ALA A 777 -3.87 16.39 -24.78
CA ALA A 777 -5.17 15.71 -24.77
C ALA A 777 -5.83 15.82 -23.39
N ASN A 778 -7.03 16.40 -23.34
CA ASN A 778 -7.87 16.41 -22.15
C ASN A 778 -8.77 15.17 -22.11
N ARG A 779 -9.05 14.65 -20.90
CA ARG A 779 -10.02 13.57 -20.69
C ARG A 779 -10.86 13.84 -19.46
N THR A 780 -12.15 13.51 -19.58
CA THR A 780 -13.12 13.55 -18.50
C THR A 780 -13.10 12.25 -17.71
N MET A 781 -13.20 12.34 -16.39
CA MET A 781 -13.34 11.19 -15.50
C MET A 781 -14.25 11.51 -14.31
N SER A 782 -15.12 10.56 -13.95
CA SER A 782 -15.92 10.63 -12.73
C SER A 782 -15.11 10.13 -11.54
N VAL A 783 -15.16 10.77 -10.37
CA VAL A 783 -14.48 10.33 -9.13
C VAL A 783 -15.38 10.54 -7.93
N ILE A 784 -15.22 9.72 -6.89
CA ILE A 784 -15.86 9.97 -5.59
C ILE A 784 -14.90 10.79 -4.73
N GLN A 785 -15.36 11.91 -4.20
CA GLN A 785 -14.59 12.78 -3.31
C GLN A 785 -15.48 13.35 -2.21
N SER A 786 -14.89 13.50 -1.02
CA SER A 786 -15.53 14.18 0.10
C SER A 786 -15.15 15.66 0.18
N LYS A 787 -16.06 16.47 0.73
CA LYS A 787 -15.81 17.84 1.17
C LYS A 787 -16.66 18.10 2.41
N ASN A 788 -16.04 18.52 3.51
CA ASN A 788 -16.67 18.71 4.82
C ASN A 788 -17.41 17.46 5.30
N HIS A 789 -16.84 16.26 5.09
CA HIS A 789 -17.51 14.98 5.35
C HIS A 789 -18.91 14.88 4.70
N LYS A 790 -19.06 15.44 3.49
CA LYS A 790 -20.14 15.12 2.56
C LYS A 790 -19.52 14.48 1.34
N VAL A 791 -20.09 13.39 0.85
CA VAL A 791 -19.53 12.60 -0.24
C VAL A 791 -20.24 12.93 -1.54
N TYR A 792 -19.47 13.14 -2.60
CA TYR A 792 -19.97 13.51 -3.92
C TYR A 792 -19.34 12.64 -5.01
N THR A 793 -20.14 12.25 -6.00
CA THR A 793 -19.63 11.90 -7.33
C THR A 793 -19.33 13.22 -8.05
N LYS A 794 -18.10 13.37 -8.54
CA LYS A 794 -17.64 14.55 -9.28
C LYS A 794 -17.16 14.16 -10.66
N GLU A 795 -17.42 15.00 -11.64
CA GLU A 795 -16.78 14.93 -12.95
C GLU A 795 -15.57 15.87 -12.97
N ILE A 796 -14.43 15.37 -13.44
CA ILE A 796 -13.19 16.13 -13.58
C ILE A 796 -12.73 16.03 -15.03
N ASN A 797 -12.54 17.17 -15.70
CA ASN A 797 -11.80 17.24 -16.96
C ASN A 797 -10.42 17.81 -16.69
N LYS A 798 -9.38 17.14 -17.18
CA LYS A 798 -7.99 17.61 -17.05
C LYS A 798 -7.11 17.11 -18.17
N ILE A 799 -5.94 17.73 -18.31
CA ILE A 799 -4.87 17.29 -19.22
C ILE A 799 -4.44 15.87 -18.84
N ALA A 800 -4.73 14.92 -19.73
CA ALA A 800 -4.35 13.52 -19.63
C ALA A 800 -2.97 13.26 -20.24
N LEU A 801 -2.70 13.82 -21.41
CA LEU A 801 -1.44 13.67 -22.13
C LEU A 801 -0.83 15.03 -22.48
N CYS A 802 0.50 15.16 -22.35
CA CYS A 802 1.26 16.29 -22.88
C CYS A 802 2.67 15.84 -23.27
N GLY A 803 3.21 16.43 -24.34
CA GLY A 803 4.57 16.17 -24.83
C GLY A 803 5.69 16.89 -24.07
N LYS A 804 5.43 17.55 -22.94
CA LYS A 804 6.49 18.19 -22.15
C LYS A 804 7.13 17.19 -21.19
N ASP A 805 8.46 17.10 -21.22
CA ASP A 805 9.29 16.43 -20.22
C ASP A 805 10.34 17.41 -19.71
N ASP A 806 10.52 17.44 -18.40
CA ASP A 806 11.37 18.41 -17.71
C ASP A 806 12.54 17.74 -16.99
N LYS A 807 12.65 16.40 -17.06
CA LYS A 807 13.78 15.65 -16.51
C LYS A 807 14.98 15.56 -17.46
N ARG A 808 14.78 15.85 -18.74
CA ARG A 808 15.78 15.70 -19.80
C ARG A 808 15.65 16.83 -20.80
N TYR A 809 16.74 17.11 -21.52
CA TYR A 809 16.76 18.06 -22.61
C TYR A 809 16.24 17.38 -23.88
N ILE A 810 15.12 17.85 -24.43
CA ILE A 810 14.52 17.30 -25.66
C ILE A 810 15.19 17.95 -26.87
N LEU A 811 15.67 17.15 -27.82
CA LEU A 811 16.26 17.64 -29.08
C LEU A 811 15.18 18.07 -30.08
N GLU A 812 15.58 18.82 -31.11
CA GLU A 812 14.67 19.39 -32.12
C GLU A 812 13.77 18.37 -32.82
N ASN A 813 14.23 17.12 -32.95
CA ASN A 813 13.44 16.05 -33.54
C ASN A 813 12.33 15.51 -32.63
N ASN A 814 12.18 16.04 -31.41
CA ASN A 814 11.23 15.63 -30.37
C ASN A 814 11.35 14.18 -29.87
N ILE A 815 12.23 13.36 -30.46
CA ILE A 815 12.39 11.94 -30.17
C ILE A 815 13.60 11.70 -29.26
N ASN A 816 14.74 12.26 -29.64
CA ASN A 816 16.00 12.09 -28.94
C ASN A 816 16.08 13.04 -27.75
N THR A 817 16.69 12.57 -26.65
CA THR A 817 16.86 13.39 -25.45
C THR A 817 18.25 13.23 -24.85
N LEU A 818 18.76 14.32 -24.29
CA LEU A 818 20.00 14.34 -23.54
C LEU A 818 19.71 14.44 -22.04
N ALA A 819 20.47 13.70 -21.23
CA ALA A 819 20.47 13.89 -19.79
C ALA A 819 20.97 15.30 -19.47
N LEU A 820 20.42 15.92 -18.41
CA LEU A 820 20.90 17.23 -17.96
C LEU A 820 22.40 17.13 -17.59
N GLY A 821 23.17 18.15 -17.95
CA GLY A 821 24.64 18.16 -17.80
C GLY A 821 25.42 17.50 -18.95
N HIS A 822 24.75 16.97 -19.98
CA HIS A 822 25.43 16.45 -21.16
C HIS A 822 26.26 17.54 -21.85
N TYR A 823 27.47 17.23 -22.33
CA TYR A 823 28.40 18.22 -22.90
C TYR A 823 27.90 18.83 -24.23
N ARG A 824 26.84 18.26 -24.81
CA ARG A 824 26.22 18.70 -26.08
C ARG A 824 25.12 19.73 -25.84
N ILE A 825 24.67 19.89 -24.60
CA ILE A 825 23.73 20.94 -24.23
C ILE A 825 24.55 22.23 -24.16
N LYS A 826 24.26 23.18 -25.04
CA LYS A 826 24.81 24.53 -24.95
C LYS A 826 24.04 25.27 -23.86
N GLU A 827 24.76 25.78 -22.86
CA GLU A 827 24.19 26.63 -21.80
C GLU A 827 23.68 27.97 -22.34
#